data_AF-A0A1Y4I2J3-F1
#
_entry.id   AF-A0A1Y4I2J3-F1
#
_cell.length_a   1.000
_cell.length_b   1.000
_cell.length_c   1.000
_cell.angle_alpha   90.00
_cell.angle_beta   90.00
_cell.angle_gamma   90.00
#
_symmetry.space_group_name_H-M   'P 1'
#
loop_
_entity.id
_entity.type
_entity.pdbx_description
1 polymer ?
#
loop_
_entity_poly.entity_id
_entity_poly.type
_entity_poly.pdbx_seq_one_letter_code
_entity_poly.pdbx_strand_id
1 'polypeptide(L)'
;MLAVVVLMVLAACIAVAVSGGAQPVLAEALGDALSSTSSATVAVEPREGNDHDTSHSGWTAITGTQTLSGGNYYLNGDVTGDLTITGTVTLCLNGYVLTGSGNGSVITISSGGNLTLCDCRPNTTHSGISYTGGVITGGKTTGSDRAGGGVEVYPTSGNASFTMYGGTIAGKSSEESGGGVTTWANTTFTMYGGTITNNTGDTGGGVRNGGTFYMYGGTISGNTTAWKGAELYVNNVANIQGGTIGSGTVYIAGSKTLNISDGYIGSSFDDTSDTANITGGYFANGDATANTVAGRAVASGCTAVDISQGNHYGDTDYQNGYPYAVYTTGSTSGYGVASVTVTYGTSYTPIVSGNTHNVEVSYSYKDSNEEAVNDTPSAVGTYTGTATFAAYIDGANKIYYPETDVSFIVTINSATPSITATVSYGSTQTNIFTYGDTITISGTVTAAPSTNGVSLLAEPEQNQVGLYVSRNDSPIAKADVTTTDGSFILQYNTASQLMPTGSQTLTVKYGGSSGLTSGEATATITLNQKAVTASLSGTTAKTYDGETNAPTGLTVGLSGVLSADTVTVSAESITYDDANAGANKTITATGITLSGDDAKWYSLSSDTAATTGSITAAASSVDTAPEANTSLTFTVTAQALVTAGSASNGTMVYALGTSADDVPADNYSATIPTGTNAGTYYVWYKVQADQNYSDTAPVCVTVTIAKATPELALAASPASLRGRGTVTLTLTGVPEGGGSVTVACDDGSITVAAGDDGAWTASLPNRTQTYTFTASFDGNDNYDPTKASCTVEVTYRSTYVPPAHTDGPSTSGSEGWDDIKDEIAGAEGGGSIVIDMGGETEVPGEVFEEVAGKDVDVTFELEDGVSWTVNGQDVPKGADIGDLDLGVGMGTDGIPVDVINAVTGEVGTVQIALAHDGEFGFEMVLTAPLGRENAGYWANLYHYDEDDERLSFETDARIDDDGSVSLRLSHASQYAIVIDKVGHALPFADASEGEWYSEPVRWTWLHGVMTGYDDGSNLFGTEDALTRAQLAATLYKAAGSPAADPAGVERYSDCAYGAWYAEAVSWATDQGLMTGYDDGSGRFAPDAPLTREQLAVVFWRAAGSPAAEADLGAFLDGGETSSWARPAVIWAVSTGLLKGYGNTGELDPAGTLTRAQAATVLYRLATEGADETLGSR
;
A
#
# COMPACT_ATOMS: atom_id res chain seq x y z
N MET A 1 -16.47 -5.74 -45.74
CA MET A 1 -16.15 -6.75 -46.78
C MET A 1 -15.25 -6.23 -47.91
N LEU A 2 -15.53 -5.09 -48.57
CA LEU A 2 -14.53 -4.47 -49.49
C LEU A 2 -13.19 -4.22 -48.79
N ALA A 3 -13.24 -3.88 -47.49
CA ALA A 3 -12.08 -3.78 -46.60
C ALA A 3 -11.24 -5.05 -46.50
N VAL A 4 -11.76 -6.27 -46.72
CA VAL A 4 -11.00 -7.54 -46.65
C VAL A 4 -10.24 -7.80 -47.95
N VAL A 5 -10.87 -7.56 -49.11
CA VAL A 5 -10.19 -7.58 -50.41
C VAL A 5 -9.13 -6.48 -50.46
N VAL A 6 -9.48 -5.29 -49.97
CA VAL A 6 -8.57 -4.15 -49.80
C VAL A 6 -7.50 -4.44 -48.74
N LEU A 7 -7.78 -5.15 -47.63
CA LEU A 7 -6.79 -5.58 -46.62
C LEU A 7 -5.83 -6.62 -47.17
N MET A 8 -6.31 -7.62 -47.92
CA MET A 8 -5.43 -8.64 -48.52
C MET A 8 -4.50 -7.98 -49.55
N VAL A 9 -5.04 -7.05 -50.35
CA VAL A 9 -4.25 -6.28 -51.32
C VAL A 9 -3.32 -5.25 -50.64
N LEU A 10 -3.73 -4.59 -49.54
CA LEU A 10 -2.88 -3.68 -48.75
C LEU A 10 -1.84 -4.40 -47.89
N ALA A 11 -2.14 -5.60 -47.39
CA ALA A 11 -1.18 -6.45 -46.68
C ALA A 11 -0.03 -6.86 -47.61
N ALA A 12 -0.32 -7.12 -48.89
CA ALA A 12 0.71 -7.29 -49.92
C ALA A 12 1.55 -6.01 -50.13
N CYS A 13 0.93 -4.81 -50.12
CA CYS A 13 1.66 -3.53 -50.19
C CYS A 13 2.64 -3.35 -49.00
N ILE A 14 2.25 -3.76 -47.79
CA ILE A 14 3.09 -3.66 -46.57
C ILE A 14 4.24 -4.68 -46.63
N ALA A 15 3.98 -5.91 -47.10
CA ALA A 15 5.01 -6.96 -47.20
C ALA A 15 6.12 -6.62 -48.21
N VAL A 16 5.79 -5.94 -49.32
CA VAL A 16 6.78 -5.53 -50.34
C VAL A 16 7.63 -4.34 -49.83
N ALA A 17 7.05 -3.39 -49.09
CA ALA A 17 7.78 -2.26 -48.50
C ALA A 17 8.87 -2.70 -47.49
N VAL A 18 8.65 -3.83 -46.78
CA VAL A 18 9.62 -4.38 -45.82
C VAL A 18 10.81 -5.08 -46.50
N SER A 19 10.65 -5.53 -47.75
CA SER A 19 11.72 -6.22 -48.51
C SER A 19 12.69 -5.27 -49.24
N GLY A 20 12.31 -4.00 -49.39
CA GLY A 20 12.99 -3.00 -50.21
C GLY A 20 13.79 -1.93 -49.45
N GLY A 21 14.34 -2.23 -48.27
CA GLY A 21 15.45 -1.45 -47.68
C GLY A 21 15.30 0.08 -47.56
N ALA A 22 14.09 0.63 -47.47
CA ALA A 22 13.84 2.04 -47.18
C ALA A 22 13.13 2.19 -45.82
N GLN A 23 13.65 3.09 -44.99
CA GLN A 23 13.18 3.36 -43.62
C GLN A 23 11.71 3.84 -43.58
N PRO A 24 10.93 3.54 -42.52
CA PRO A 24 9.54 3.95 -42.43
C PRO A 24 9.43 5.41 -41.97
N VAL A 25 9.08 6.32 -42.89
CA VAL A 25 8.65 7.70 -42.56
C VAL A 25 7.23 7.96 -43.08
N LEU A 26 6.40 6.92 -43.23
CA LEU A 26 5.05 7.06 -43.80
C LEU A 26 3.90 6.68 -42.84
N ALA A 27 4.19 6.46 -41.55
CA ALA A 27 3.15 6.24 -40.54
C ALA A 27 2.71 7.54 -39.82
N GLU A 28 3.52 8.62 -39.88
CA GLU A 28 3.17 9.91 -39.26
C GLU A 28 2.30 10.81 -40.17
N ALA A 29 2.26 10.56 -41.49
CA ALA A 29 1.56 11.45 -42.43
C ALA A 29 0.03 11.28 -42.48
N LEU A 30 -0.54 10.21 -41.92
CA LEU A 30 -2.01 10.03 -41.82
C LEU A 30 -2.60 10.48 -40.48
N GLY A 31 -1.79 10.62 -39.42
CA GLY A 31 -2.24 11.13 -38.12
C GLY A 31 -2.33 12.67 -38.06
N ASP A 32 -1.50 13.36 -38.84
CA ASP A 32 -1.37 14.82 -38.80
C ASP A 32 -2.39 15.59 -39.66
N ALA A 33 -3.18 14.91 -40.49
CA ALA A 33 -4.18 15.57 -41.36
C ALA A 33 -5.53 15.88 -40.65
N LEU A 34 -5.72 15.46 -39.40
CA LEU A 34 -7.02 15.56 -38.69
C LEU A 34 -7.04 16.47 -37.45
N SER A 35 -5.96 17.17 -37.09
CA SER A 35 -5.90 17.94 -35.83
C SER A 35 -5.72 19.47 -35.96
N SER A 36 -5.61 20.04 -37.16
CA SER A 36 -5.28 21.46 -37.29
C SER A 36 -6.52 22.39 -37.34
N THR A 37 -7.03 22.82 -36.19
CA THR A 37 -7.66 24.15 -36.08
C THR A 37 -7.42 24.83 -34.72
N SER A 38 -6.93 26.07 -34.82
CA SER A 38 -6.97 27.19 -33.86
C SER A 38 -5.84 27.34 -32.83
N SER A 39 -5.06 28.41 -33.04
CA SER A 39 -4.15 29.00 -32.08
C SER A 39 -4.91 29.88 -31.08
N ALA A 40 -4.66 29.71 -29.79
CA ALA A 40 -4.80 30.77 -28.81
C ALA A 40 -3.81 30.55 -27.65
N THR A 41 -3.03 31.59 -27.37
CA THR A 41 -2.22 31.77 -26.14
C THR A 41 -3.08 31.61 -24.89
N VAL A 42 -2.72 30.68 -24.01
CA VAL A 42 -3.36 30.49 -22.70
C VAL A 42 -2.28 30.47 -21.62
N ALA A 43 -2.49 31.29 -20.59
CA ALA A 43 -1.73 31.27 -19.34
C ALA A 43 -1.79 29.88 -18.72
N VAL A 44 -0.64 29.32 -18.32
CA VAL A 44 -0.60 28.01 -17.67
C VAL A 44 -1.11 28.18 -16.25
N GLU A 45 -2.40 27.95 -16.04
CA GLU A 45 -2.90 27.46 -14.76
C GLU A 45 -2.32 26.06 -14.50
N PRO A 46 -2.11 25.66 -13.22
CA PRO A 46 -1.60 24.33 -12.92
C PRO A 46 -2.58 23.31 -13.51
N ARG A 47 -2.14 22.53 -14.50
CA ARG A 47 -2.90 21.39 -14.98
C ARG A 47 -3.15 20.46 -13.79
N GLU A 48 -4.38 20.44 -13.26
CA GLU A 48 -4.99 19.26 -12.64
C GLU A 48 -5.25 18.21 -13.73
N GLY A 49 -4.19 17.84 -14.46
CA GLY A 49 -4.26 17.18 -15.75
C GLY A 49 -3.09 16.25 -15.93
N ASN A 50 -2.95 15.32 -15.00
CA ASN A 50 -2.83 13.92 -15.38
C ASN A 50 -3.91 13.20 -14.59
N ASP A 51 -5.00 12.90 -15.28
CA ASP A 51 -5.94 11.86 -14.89
C ASP A 51 -5.14 10.55 -14.89
N HIS A 52 -4.42 10.30 -13.80
CA HIS A 52 -3.60 9.11 -13.65
C HIS A 52 -4.59 7.97 -13.41
N ASP A 53 -4.79 7.17 -14.44
CA ASP A 53 -5.54 5.92 -14.38
C ASP A 53 -5.25 5.16 -13.07
N THR A 54 -6.14 5.31 -12.09
CA THR A 54 -6.03 4.64 -10.78
C THR A 54 -6.33 3.14 -10.91
N SER A 55 -6.86 2.70 -12.06
CA SER A 55 -7.04 1.29 -12.37
C SER A 55 -5.71 0.59 -12.68
N HIS A 56 -4.65 1.36 -12.98
CA HIS A 56 -3.33 0.85 -13.37
C HIS A 56 -3.41 -0.13 -14.56
N SER A 57 -4.40 0.02 -15.43
CA SER A 57 -4.60 -0.88 -16.58
C SER A 57 -3.44 -0.74 -17.57
N GLY A 58 -2.73 -1.84 -17.82
CA GLY A 58 -1.52 -1.82 -18.66
C GLY A 58 -0.26 -1.23 -18.00
N TRP A 59 -0.27 -0.96 -16.68
CA TRP A 59 0.93 -0.57 -15.93
C TRP A 59 1.67 -1.81 -15.39
N THR A 60 2.99 -1.70 -15.22
CA THR A 60 3.83 -2.81 -14.75
C THR A 60 4.18 -2.65 -13.27
N ALA A 61 3.95 -3.68 -12.44
CA ALA A 61 4.28 -3.65 -11.02
C ALA A 61 5.80 -3.76 -10.77
N ILE A 62 6.35 -2.89 -9.92
CA ILE A 62 7.73 -3.00 -9.44
C ILE A 62 7.79 -4.01 -8.30
N THR A 63 8.76 -4.91 -8.34
CA THR A 63 8.89 -6.03 -7.38
C THR A 63 10.24 -6.05 -6.63
N GLY A 64 11.13 -5.10 -6.90
CA GLY A 64 12.47 -5.01 -6.31
C GLY A 64 13.43 -4.15 -7.13
N THR A 65 14.74 -4.43 -7.05
CA THR A 65 15.79 -3.74 -7.81
C THR A 65 15.65 -3.99 -9.31
N GLN A 66 15.51 -2.94 -10.13
CA GLN A 66 15.22 -3.06 -11.56
C GLN A 66 15.84 -1.92 -12.39
N THR A 67 16.13 -2.18 -13.67
CA THR A 67 16.48 -1.16 -14.66
C THR A 67 15.30 -0.94 -15.61
N LEU A 68 14.85 0.30 -15.72
CA LEU A 68 13.66 0.70 -16.49
C LEU A 68 14.08 1.55 -17.70
N SER A 69 13.79 1.05 -18.89
CA SER A 69 14.12 1.71 -20.17
C SER A 69 12.94 2.42 -20.83
N GLY A 70 11.71 2.22 -20.32
CA GLY A 70 10.52 2.93 -20.78
C GLY A 70 9.22 2.33 -20.24
N GLY A 71 8.14 3.11 -20.16
CA GLY A 71 6.79 2.65 -19.81
C GLY A 71 6.22 3.19 -18.49
N ASN A 72 5.04 2.70 -18.10
CA ASN A 72 4.31 3.10 -16.91
C ASN A 72 4.39 2.00 -15.83
N TYR A 73 4.77 2.38 -14.61
CA TYR A 73 5.05 1.46 -13.50
C TYR A 73 4.38 1.90 -12.21
N TYR A 74 4.06 0.95 -11.34
CA TYR A 74 3.42 1.23 -10.05
C TYR A 74 3.90 0.31 -8.94
N LEU A 75 3.72 0.75 -7.69
CA LEU A 75 3.87 -0.10 -6.51
C LEU A 75 2.53 -0.75 -6.17
N ASN A 76 2.54 -2.06 -5.97
CA ASN A 76 1.40 -2.86 -5.51
C ASN A 76 1.54 -3.31 -4.04
N GLY A 77 2.55 -2.79 -3.34
CA GLY A 77 2.93 -3.08 -1.98
C GLY A 77 4.24 -2.36 -1.64
N ASP A 78 4.69 -2.43 -0.38
CA ASP A 78 5.99 -1.90 0.01
C ASP A 78 7.11 -2.72 -0.65
N VAL A 79 8.03 -2.04 -1.34
CA VAL A 79 9.10 -2.67 -2.10
C VAL A 79 10.45 -2.30 -1.50
N THR A 80 11.34 -3.27 -1.35
CA THR A 80 12.76 -3.02 -1.09
C THR A 80 13.57 -3.25 -2.37
N GLY A 81 14.22 -2.21 -2.90
CA GLY A 81 14.93 -2.27 -4.17
C GLY A 81 15.45 -0.91 -4.66
N ASP A 82 16.49 -0.94 -5.50
CA ASP A 82 17.04 0.26 -6.14
C ASP A 82 16.65 0.30 -7.64
N LEU A 83 16.25 1.46 -8.15
CA LEU A 83 15.77 1.63 -9.53
C LEU A 83 16.77 2.39 -10.39
N THR A 84 17.08 1.89 -11.59
CA THR A 84 17.91 2.59 -12.58
C THR A 84 17.08 2.98 -13.79
N ILE A 85 17.00 4.26 -14.11
CA ILE A 85 16.21 4.79 -15.23
C ILE A 85 17.13 5.13 -16.41
N THR A 86 16.83 4.55 -17.58
CA THR A 86 17.61 4.70 -18.83
C THR A 86 16.79 5.25 -20.01
N GLY A 87 15.45 5.35 -19.87
CA GLY A 87 14.57 5.98 -20.85
C GLY A 87 13.38 6.69 -20.20
N THR A 88 12.26 6.85 -20.90
CA THR A 88 11.09 7.62 -20.42
C THR A 88 10.15 6.77 -19.59
N VAL A 89 10.10 7.01 -18.28
CA VAL A 89 9.40 6.21 -17.28
C VAL A 89 8.42 7.07 -16.47
N THR A 90 7.21 6.57 -16.27
CA THR A 90 6.26 7.10 -15.28
C THR A 90 6.16 6.10 -14.13
N LEU A 91 6.38 6.53 -12.90
CA LEU A 91 6.28 5.71 -11.69
C LEU A 91 5.22 6.27 -10.74
N CYS A 92 4.25 5.44 -10.38
CA CYS A 92 3.25 5.72 -9.36
C CYS A 92 3.57 5.00 -8.04
N LEU A 93 3.76 5.77 -6.95
CA LEU A 93 3.99 5.18 -5.61
C LEU A 93 2.74 4.54 -5.00
N ASN A 94 1.54 4.98 -5.42
CA ASN A 94 0.26 4.39 -5.05
C ASN A 94 0.05 4.22 -3.53
N GLY A 95 0.56 5.15 -2.72
CA GLY A 95 0.49 5.08 -1.26
C GLY A 95 1.45 4.10 -0.56
N TYR A 96 2.36 3.44 -1.30
CA TYR A 96 3.30 2.45 -0.75
C TYR A 96 4.73 3.00 -0.59
N VAL A 97 5.56 2.24 0.14
CA VAL A 97 6.94 2.60 0.47
C VAL A 97 7.95 1.92 -0.47
N LEU A 98 8.81 2.70 -1.12
CA LEU A 98 10.00 2.20 -1.81
C LEU A 98 11.24 2.40 -0.93
N THR A 99 11.79 1.31 -0.40
CA THR A 99 12.96 1.28 0.47
C THR A 99 14.21 0.89 -0.31
N GLY A 100 15.27 1.70 -0.28
CA GLY A 100 16.55 1.35 -0.92
C GLY A 100 17.16 0.06 -0.36
N SER A 101 17.81 -0.73 -1.21
CA SER A 101 18.28 -2.07 -0.87
C SER A 101 19.71 -2.15 -0.30
N GLY A 102 20.45 -1.05 -0.29
CA GLY A 102 21.83 -1.02 0.20
C GLY A 102 22.52 0.35 0.14
N ASN A 103 23.85 0.32 -0.02
CA ASN A 103 24.68 1.54 -0.12
C ASN A 103 24.52 2.18 -1.52
N GLY A 104 23.69 3.22 -1.66
CA GLY A 104 23.41 3.87 -2.96
C GLY A 104 22.15 4.74 -2.94
N SER A 105 21.85 5.39 -4.08
CA SER A 105 20.56 6.06 -4.32
C SER A 105 19.45 5.03 -4.51
N VAL A 106 18.25 5.33 -4.01
CA VAL A 106 17.07 4.48 -4.24
C VAL A 106 16.63 4.55 -5.70
N ILE A 107 16.80 5.70 -6.34
CA ILE A 107 16.57 5.87 -7.77
C ILE A 107 17.75 6.59 -8.40
N THR A 108 18.32 6.00 -9.45
CA THR A 108 19.38 6.59 -10.27
C THR A 108 18.87 6.81 -11.70
N ILE A 109 18.90 8.04 -12.18
CA ILE A 109 18.53 8.41 -13.56
C ILE A 109 19.80 8.70 -14.35
N SER A 110 20.03 7.90 -15.39
CA SER A 110 21.23 7.93 -16.22
C SER A 110 20.98 8.64 -17.57
N SER A 111 21.97 8.62 -18.46
CA SER A 111 21.93 9.28 -19.78
C SER A 111 20.68 8.94 -20.58
N GLY A 112 19.88 9.96 -20.94
CA GLY A 112 18.64 9.81 -21.70
C GLY A 112 17.40 9.41 -20.88
N GLY A 113 17.56 9.20 -19.57
CA GLY A 113 16.47 8.87 -18.67
C GLY A 113 15.58 10.06 -18.33
N ASN A 114 14.27 9.86 -18.39
CA ASN A 114 13.26 10.83 -17.97
C ASN A 114 12.29 10.15 -17.02
N LEU A 115 12.27 10.56 -15.74
CA LEU A 115 11.36 10.01 -14.74
C LEU A 115 10.25 11.01 -14.42
N THR A 116 9.01 10.57 -14.51
CA THR A 116 7.85 11.22 -13.92
C THR A 116 7.39 10.43 -12.70
N LEU A 117 7.48 11.02 -11.51
CA LEU A 117 7.00 10.45 -10.25
C LEU A 117 5.66 11.07 -9.87
N CYS A 118 4.67 10.21 -9.65
CA CYS A 118 3.38 10.58 -9.09
C CYS A 118 3.05 9.69 -7.88
N ASP A 119 2.10 10.16 -7.10
CA ASP A 119 1.47 9.35 -6.06
C ASP A 119 -0.02 9.34 -6.35
N CYS A 120 -0.51 8.28 -7.00
CA CYS A 120 -1.90 8.15 -7.43
C CYS A 120 -2.87 7.90 -6.27
N ARG A 121 -2.35 7.82 -5.03
CA ARG A 121 -3.09 7.90 -3.77
C ARG A 121 -2.43 8.92 -2.84
N PRO A 122 -2.40 10.21 -3.23
CA PRO A 122 -1.70 11.22 -2.46
C PRO A 122 -2.34 11.38 -1.08
N ASN A 123 -1.56 11.87 -0.11
CA ASN A 123 -2.02 12.11 1.26
C ASN A 123 -3.20 13.08 1.27
N THR A 124 -4.40 12.51 1.19
CA THR A 124 -5.67 13.21 1.05
C THR A 124 -6.62 12.63 2.07
N THR A 125 -7.33 13.52 2.75
CA THR A 125 -8.56 13.16 3.45
C THR A 125 -9.70 13.31 2.46
N HIS A 126 -10.14 12.20 1.88
CA HIS A 126 -11.40 12.12 1.16
C HIS A 126 -12.38 11.36 2.06
N SER A 127 -13.53 11.96 2.37
CA SER A 127 -14.57 11.35 3.20
C SER A 127 -14.13 10.90 4.61
N GLY A 128 -13.14 11.57 5.22
CA GLY A 128 -12.71 11.30 6.60
C GLY A 128 -11.74 10.13 6.79
N ILE A 129 -11.30 9.47 5.70
CA ILE A 129 -10.23 8.47 5.72
C ILE A 129 -8.93 9.15 5.29
N SER A 130 -7.87 9.02 6.08
CA SER A 130 -6.53 9.54 5.76
C SER A 130 -5.73 8.49 5.01
N TYR A 131 -5.41 8.75 3.75
CA TYR A 131 -4.45 7.93 3.00
C TYR A 131 -3.03 8.39 3.32
N THR A 132 -2.12 7.48 3.66
CA THR A 132 -0.71 7.85 3.86
C THR A 132 -0.06 7.92 2.48
N GLY A 133 0.43 9.08 2.07
CA GLY A 133 1.07 9.23 0.75
C GLY A 133 2.31 8.35 0.63
N GLY A 134 2.60 7.86 -0.58
CA GLY A 134 3.72 6.97 -0.85
C GLY A 134 5.07 7.59 -0.50
N VAL A 135 6.01 6.77 0.00
CA VAL A 135 7.28 7.24 0.58
C VAL A 135 8.48 6.53 -0.06
N ILE A 136 9.48 7.29 -0.49
CA ILE A 136 10.81 6.77 -0.85
C ILE A 136 11.72 6.92 0.36
N THR A 137 12.24 5.81 0.92
CA THR A 137 13.04 5.77 2.18
C THR A 137 14.24 4.80 2.09
N GLY A 138 15.05 4.69 3.15
CA GLY A 138 16.09 3.64 3.31
C GLY A 138 17.44 3.80 2.60
N GLY A 139 17.62 4.79 1.71
CA GLY A 139 18.88 4.98 0.98
C GLY A 139 19.98 5.66 1.83
N LYS A 140 21.18 5.07 1.79
CA LYS A 140 22.39 5.58 2.45
C LYS A 140 23.59 5.49 1.52
N THR A 141 24.37 6.56 1.36
CA THR A 141 25.68 6.49 0.68
C THR A 141 26.81 6.63 1.69
N THR A 142 27.82 5.74 1.59
CA THR A 142 29.05 5.77 2.40
C THR A 142 30.27 5.72 1.49
N GLY A 143 31.27 6.58 1.72
CA GLY A 143 32.49 6.70 0.89
C GLY A 143 32.48 7.81 -0.19
N SER A 144 33.67 8.22 -0.63
CA SER A 144 33.99 9.46 -1.38
C SER A 144 33.58 9.52 -2.86
N ASP A 145 32.71 8.63 -3.33
CA ASP A 145 32.35 8.50 -4.76
C ASP A 145 30.83 8.44 -5.01
N ARG A 146 29.96 8.70 -4.02
CA ARG A 146 28.51 8.45 -4.13
C ARG A 146 27.65 9.59 -3.56
N ALA A 147 26.89 10.27 -4.43
CA ALA A 147 25.90 11.29 -4.07
C ALA A 147 24.46 10.74 -4.13
N GLY A 148 23.50 11.46 -3.54
CA GLY A 148 22.07 11.17 -3.65
C GLY A 148 21.57 9.99 -2.82
N GLY A 149 21.22 10.21 -1.55
CA GLY A 149 20.59 9.16 -0.73
C GLY A 149 19.20 8.74 -1.24
N GLY A 150 18.50 9.60 -1.98
CA GLY A 150 17.14 9.35 -2.49
C GLY A 150 17.08 9.18 -3.99
N VAL A 151 17.03 10.29 -4.70
CA VAL A 151 17.03 10.32 -6.16
C VAL A 151 18.30 11.00 -6.64
N GLU A 152 19.09 10.31 -7.46
CA GLU A 152 20.26 10.86 -8.14
C GLU A 152 20.03 10.95 -9.65
N VAL A 153 20.20 12.14 -10.22
CA VAL A 153 20.11 12.38 -11.67
C VAL A 153 21.52 12.67 -12.19
N TYR A 154 22.17 11.65 -12.77
CA TYR A 154 23.58 11.66 -13.16
C TYR A 154 23.80 11.15 -14.60
N PRO A 155 23.57 11.99 -15.62
CA PRO A 155 23.90 11.64 -16.99
C PRO A 155 25.41 11.71 -17.23
N THR A 156 26.00 10.65 -17.79
CA THR A 156 27.40 10.64 -18.24
C THR A 156 27.57 11.27 -19.63
N SER A 157 26.47 11.36 -20.39
CA SER A 157 26.30 12.04 -21.68
C SER A 157 24.82 12.42 -21.92
N GLY A 158 24.55 13.46 -22.72
CA GLY A 158 23.17 13.90 -22.98
C GLY A 158 22.47 14.56 -21.79
N ASN A 159 21.14 14.67 -21.86
CA ASN A 159 20.30 15.24 -20.80
C ASN A 159 19.55 14.13 -20.05
N ALA A 160 19.16 14.41 -18.81
CA ALA A 160 18.26 13.58 -18.01
C ALA A 160 17.29 14.46 -17.21
N SER A 161 16.06 14.00 -16.97
CA SER A 161 15.08 14.79 -16.23
C SER A 161 14.34 14.00 -15.17
N PHE A 162 13.99 14.70 -14.09
CA PHE A 162 13.10 14.21 -13.04
C PHE A 162 11.94 15.19 -12.86
N THR A 163 10.71 14.70 -12.89
CA THR A 163 9.49 15.47 -12.65
C THR A 163 8.70 14.83 -11.52
N MET A 164 8.29 15.60 -10.52
CA MET A 164 7.53 15.12 -9.35
C MET A 164 6.21 15.87 -9.20
N TYR A 165 5.10 15.13 -9.15
CA TYR A 165 3.75 15.65 -8.93
C TYR A 165 3.22 15.37 -7.50
N GLY A 166 3.77 14.36 -6.80
CA GLY A 166 3.32 13.93 -5.47
C GLY A 166 4.26 12.91 -4.83
N GLY A 167 3.92 12.41 -3.63
CA GLY A 167 4.74 11.48 -2.84
C GLY A 167 5.72 12.16 -1.88
N THR A 168 6.40 11.36 -1.04
CA THR A 168 7.35 11.83 -0.03
C THR A 168 8.74 11.21 -0.23
N ILE A 169 9.79 12.03 -0.19
CA ILE A 169 11.20 11.57 -0.15
C ILE A 169 11.76 11.91 1.23
N ALA A 170 11.97 10.90 2.09
CA ALA A 170 12.34 11.15 3.48
C ALA A 170 13.28 10.12 4.13
N GLY A 171 13.96 10.56 5.19
CA GLY A 171 14.73 9.69 6.11
C GLY A 171 16.07 9.19 5.57
N LYS A 172 16.71 9.94 4.67
CA LYS A 172 17.89 9.49 3.91
C LYS A 172 19.17 10.17 4.37
N SER A 173 20.32 9.51 4.24
CA SER A 173 21.61 10.09 4.63
C SER A 173 22.70 9.89 3.57
N SER A 174 23.40 10.98 3.21
CA SER A 174 24.55 10.97 2.31
C SER A 174 25.75 11.62 3.01
N GLU A 175 26.91 10.95 2.99
CA GLU A 175 28.16 11.46 3.59
C GLU A 175 28.84 12.58 2.76
N GLU A 176 28.35 12.92 1.56
CA GLU A 176 29.08 13.83 0.64
C GLU A 176 28.20 14.83 -0.14
N SER A 177 27.07 14.41 -0.71
CA SER A 177 26.22 15.31 -1.51
C SER A 177 24.79 14.78 -1.61
N GLY A 178 23.84 15.65 -1.25
CA GLY A 178 22.38 15.54 -1.32
C GLY A 178 21.73 14.32 -0.68
N GLY A 179 20.98 14.55 0.40
CA GLY A 179 20.25 13.50 1.12
C GLY A 179 18.97 13.07 0.38
N GLY A 180 18.17 14.04 -0.06
CA GLY A 180 16.89 13.83 -0.75
C GLY A 180 17.05 13.66 -2.25
N VAL A 181 17.21 14.76 -2.99
CA VAL A 181 17.37 14.78 -4.45
C VAL A 181 18.68 15.43 -4.83
N THR A 182 19.50 14.74 -5.63
CA THR A 182 20.74 15.29 -6.19
C THR A 182 20.66 15.32 -7.71
N THR A 183 20.94 16.48 -8.28
CA THR A 183 21.07 16.65 -9.72
C THR A 183 22.48 17.15 -10.08
N TRP A 184 22.97 16.71 -11.24
CA TRP A 184 24.29 17.07 -11.76
C TRP A 184 24.17 18.02 -12.96
N ALA A 185 25.27 18.29 -13.68
CA ALA A 185 25.20 19.14 -14.87
C ALA A 185 24.33 18.49 -15.97
N ASN A 186 23.69 19.30 -16.82
CA ASN A 186 22.81 18.85 -17.92
C ASN A 186 21.54 18.08 -17.48
N THR A 187 21.02 18.39 -16.29
CA THR A 187 19.79 17.78 -15.80
C THR A 187 18.70 18.81 -15.55
N THR A 188 17.44 18.38 -15.64
CA THR A 188 16.28 19.19 -15.21
C THR A 188 15.54 18.47 -14.09
N PHE A 189 15.28 19.18 -12.99
CA PHE A 189 14.34 18.72 -11.95
C PHE A 189 13.15 19.68 -11.90
N THR A 190 11.94 19.14 -11.99
CA THR A 190 10.69 19.91 -11.91
C THR A 190 9.79 19.36 -10.81
N MET A 191 9.36 20.21 -9.89
CA MET A 191 8.48 19.84 -8.77
C MET A 191 7.17 20.63 -8.87
N TYR A 192 6.06 19.93 -9.11
CA TYR A 192 4.70 20.50 -9.08
C TYR A 192 4.00 20.25 -7.73
N GLY A 193 4.41 19.21 -6.99
CA GLY A 193 3.85 18.81 -5.69
C GLY A 193 4.72 17.78 -4.97
N GLY A 194 4.28 17.30 -3.80
CA GLY A 194 5.02 16.33 -2.97
C GLY A 194 5.89 16.94 -1.87
N THR A 195 6.53 16.08 -1.07
CA THR A 195 7.32 16.48 0.12
C THR A 195 8.74 15.90 0.10
N ILE A 196 9.76 16.74 0.35
CA ILE A 196 11.15 16.32 0.57
C ILE A 196 11.54 16.73 2.00
N THR A 197 11.67 15.76 2.92
CA THR A 197 11.81 16.07 4.36
C THR A 197 12.70 15.09 5.11
N ASN A 198 13.28 15.53 6.24
CA ASN A 198 14.09 14.69 7.12
C ASN A 198 15.25 13.96 6.40
N ASN A 199 15.82 14.57 5.36
CA ASN A 199 16.99 14.06 4.67
C ASN A 199 18.26 14.76 5.17
N THR A 200 19.35 14.02 5.27
CA THR A 200 20.67 14.49 5.71
C THR A 200 21.67 14.38 4.55
N GLY A 201 22.41 15.43 4.24
CA GLY A 201 23.51 15.39 3.26
C GLY A 201 24.67 16.30 3.67
N ASP A 202 25.87 16.14 3.13
CA ASP A 202 26.94 17.11 3.42
C ASP A 202 26.69 18.46 2.72
N THR A 203 26.21 18.44 1.47
CA THR A 203 25.65 19.61 0.75
C THR A 203 24.28 19.33 0.16
N GLY A 204 23.30 20.23 0.34
CA GLY A 204 21.97 20.09 -0.27
C GLY A 204 21.09 19.00 0.35
N GLY A 205 20.88 19.02 1.67
CA GLY A 205 20.24 17.95 2.44
C GLY A 205 18.89 17.51 1.86
N GLY A 206 18.03 18.47 1.55
CA GLY A 206 16.80 18.27 0.78
C GLY A 206 17.10 18.13 -0.72
N VAL A 207 17.53 19.23 -1.35
CA VAL A 207 17.86 19.27 -2.79
C VAL A 207 19.25 19.85 -3.03
N ARG A 208 20.08 19.11 -3.77
CA ARG A 208 21.33 19.62 -4.36
C ARG A 208 21.18 19.77 -5.86
N ASN A 209 21.07 21.00 -6.34
CA ASN A 209 20.84 21.31 -7.75
C ASN A 209 22.15 21.61 -8.51
N GLY A 210 22.57 20.70 -9.39
CA GLY A 210 23.67 20.89 -10.34
C GLY A 210 23.26 21.34 -11.75
N GLY A 211 21.96 21.32 -12.05
CA GLY A 211 21.38 21.58 -13.36
C GLY A 211 20.32 22.70 -13.32
N THR A 212 19.15 22.48 -13.91
CA THR A 212 18.03 23.44 -13.82
C THR A 212 16.95 22.88 -12.91
N PHE A 213 16.56 23.65 -11.89
CA PHE A 213 15.49 23.29 -10.97
C PHE A 213 14.29 24.22 -11.18
N TYR A 214 13.10 23.64 -11.30
CA TYR A 214 11.81 24.35 -11.33
C TYR A 214 10.94 23.85 -10.19
N MET A 215 10.37 24.76 -9.40
CA MET A 215 9.41 24.43 -8.35
C MET A 215 8.16 25.27 -8.58
N TYR A 216 7.02 24.62 -8.80
CA TYR A 216 5.71 25.25 -8.97
C TYR A 216 4.78 24.97 -7.77
N GLY A 217 5.12 23.99 -6.92
CA GLY A 217 4.36 23.59 -5.73
C GLY A 217 5.12 22.55 -4.89
N GLY A 218 4.51 22.10 -3.78
CA GLY A 218 5.11 21.11 -2.86
C GLY A 218 5.93 21.71 -1.70
N THR A 219 6.57 20.85 -0.89
CA THR A 219 7.29 21.24 0.33
C THR A 219 8.69 20.62 0.41
N ILE A 220 9.71 21.43 0.71
CA ILE A 220 11.06 20.99 1.06
C ILE A 220 11.34 21.52 2.46
N SER A 221 11.33 20.68 3.50
CA SER A 221 11.46 21.16 4.89
C SER A 221 12.03 20.11 5.84
N GLY A 222 12.70 20.55 6.90
CA GLY A 222 13.19 19.66 7.96
C GLY A 222 14.39 18.82 7.53
N ASN A 223 15.08 19.23 6.46
CA ASN A 223 16.31 18.58 6.00
C ASN A 223 17.53 19.18 6.72
N THR A 224 18.60 18.40 6.86
CA THR A 224 19.82 18.78 7.59
C THR A 224 21.05 18.64 6.69
N THR A 225 22.05 19.50 6.92
CA THR A 225 23.36 19.36 6.28
C THR A 225 24.53 19.53 7.22
N ALA A 226 25.65 18.88 6.90
CA ALA A 226 26.91 19.09 7.60
C ALA A 226 27.70 20.31 7.11
N TRP A 227 27.56 20.72 5.84
CA TRP A 227 28.24 21.90 5.29
C TRP A 227 27.28 23.01 4.88
N LYS A 228 26.56 22.88 3.75
CA LYS A 228 25.79 24.01 3.18
C LYS A 228 24.48 23.59 2.50
N GLY A 229 23.45 24.46 2.64
CA GLY A 229 22.17 24.34 1.94
C GLY A 229 21.33 23.17 2.45
N ALA A 230 20.90 23.22 3.71
CA ALA A 230 20.12 22.16 4.34
C ALA A 230 18.86 21.81 3.55
N GLU A 231 18.11 22.82 3.10
CA GLU A 231 16.90 22.62 2.28
C GLU A 231 17.25 22.61 0.79
N LEU A 232 18.03 23.60 0.33
CA LEU A 232 18.38 23.74 -1.09
C LEU A 232 19.80 24.27 -1.26
N TYR A 233 20.59 23.57 -2.08
CA TYR A 233 21.89 24.01 -2.57
C TYR A 233 21.82 24.26 -4.09
N VAL A 234 22.01 25.50 -4.52
CA VAL A 234 21.92 25.92 -5.93
C VAL A 234 23.31 26.04 -6.54
N ASN A 235 23.67 25.12 -7.42
CA ASN A 235 24.94 25.12 -8.15
C ASN A 235 24.78 25.44 -9.65
N ASN A 236 23.59 25.82 -10.11
CA ASN A 236 23.35 26.34 -11.46
C ASN A 236 22.13 27.30 -11.52
N VAL A 237 20.96 26.84 -11.98
CA VAL A 237 19.76 27.70 -12.06
C VAL A 237 18.61 27.06 -11.31
N ALA A 238 17.96 27.82 -10.43
CA ALA A 238 16.72 27.43 -9.75
C ALA A 238 15.63 28.49 -9.96
N ASN A 239 14.42 28.06 -10.30
CA ASN A 239 13.25 28.91 -10.52
C ASN A 239 12.11 28.42 -9.62
N ILE A 240 11.75 29.21 -8.61
CA ILE A 240 10.71 28.89 -7.65
C ILE A 240 9.50 29.78 -7.95
N GLN A 241 8.44 29.18 -8.49
CA GLN A 241 7.20 29.83 -8.90
C GLN A 241 6.00 29.49 -7.99
N GLY A 242 6.22 28.71 -6.92
CA GLY A 242 5.21 28.29 -5.93
C GLY A 242 5.78 27.23 -4.97
N GLY A 243 5.01 26.88 -3.92
CA GLY A 243 5.41 25.89 -2.89
C GLY A 243 6.19 26.48 -1.70
N THR A 244 6.63 25.61 -0.78
CA THR A 244 7.27 25.98 0.50
C THR A 244 8.66 25.40 0.65
N ILE A 245 9.66 26.24 0.88
CA ILE A 245 10.97 25.85 1.40
C ILE A 245 11.01 26.22 2.89
N GLY A 246 11.22 25.22 3.75
CA GLY A 246 11.18 25.31 5.21
C GLY A 246 12.31 26.14 5.81
N SER A 247 12.46 26.09 7.13
CA SER A 247 13.35 26.98 7.89
C SER A 247 14.83 26.59 7.92
N GLY A 248 15.26 25.53 7.23
CA GLY A 248 16.68 25.17 7.11
C GLY A 248 17.50 26.19 6.30
N THR A 249 18.71 25.89 5.84
CA THR A 249 19.53 26.84 5.06
C THR A 249 19.34 26.68 3.55
N VAL A 250 19.36 27.79 2.81
CA VAL A 250 19.46 27.82 1.34
C VAL A 250 20.82 28.42 0.96
N TYR A 251 21.56 27.74 0.09
CA TYR A 251 22.89 28.15 -0.35
C TYR A 251 22.97 28.31 -1.87
N ILE A 252 23.66 29.35 -2.33
CA ILE A 252 23.89 29.61 -3.76
C ILE A 252 25.40 29.59 -4.02
N ALA A 253 25.86 28.71 -4.92
CA ALA A 253 27.28 28.51 -5.16
C ALA A 253 27.82 29.48 -6.21
N GLY A 254 28.57 30.50 -5.81
CA GLY A 254 29.20 31.43 -6.76
C GLY A 254 28.17 32.30 -7.49
N SER A 255 28.43 32.60 -8.76
CA SER A 255 27.59 33.45 -9.61
C SER A 255 26.37 32.74 -10.21
N LYS A 256 25.68 31.92 -9.42
CA LYS A 256 24.52 31.12 -9.85
C LYS A 256 23.21 31.82 -9.54
N THR A 257 22.12 31.34 -10.13
CA THR A 257 20.85 32.08 -10.21
C THR A 257 19.73 31.37 -9.47
N LEU A 258 19.02 32.12 -8.62
CA LEU A 258 17.81 31.70 -7.94
C LEU A 258 16.71 32.75 -8.21
N ASN A 259 15.74 32.40 -9.06
CA ASN A 259 14.58 33.24 -9.37
C ASN A 259 13.40 32.81 -8.50
N ILE A 260 12.66 33.76 -7.90
CA ILE A 260 11.52 33.46 -7.03
C ILE A 260 10.31 34.34 -7.37
N SER A 261 9.24 33.76 -7.88
CA SER A 261 7.93 34.41 -8.03
C SER A 261 6.90 33.62 -7.23
N ASP A 262 6.19 34.23 -6.29
CA ASP A 262 5.05 33.59 -5.57
C ASP A 262 5.34 32.34 -4.70
N GLY A 263 6.60 31.96 -4.46
CA GLY A 263 7.01 30.92 -3.50
C GLY A 263 7.31 31.45 -2.07
N TYR A 264 7.14 30.60 -1.04
CA TYR A 264 7.47 30.92 0.36
C TYR A 264 8.81 30.28 0.78
N ILE A 265 9.73 31.11 1.29
CA ILE A 265 11.03 30.66 1.79
C ILE A 265 11.17 31.08 3.25
N GLY A 266 11.08 30.10 4.17
CA GLY A 266 11.29 30.30 5.61
C GLY A 266 12.76 30.15 6.05
N SER A 267 13.66 29.81 5.12
CA SER A 267 15.06 29.47 5.36
C SER A 267 15.99 30.67 5.52
N SER A 268 17.09 30.48 6.27
CA SER A 268 18.21 31.44 6.27
C SER A 268 19.11 31.26 5.04
N PHE A 269 19.60 32.36 4.47
CA PHE A 269 20.60 32.34 3.40
C PHE A 269 22.00 32.33 4.00
N ASP A 270 22.81 31.34 3.62
CA ASP A 270 24.24 31.31 3.90
C ASP A 270 24.94 31.77 2.61
N ASP A 271 25.57 32.95 2.57
CA ASP A 271 26.21 33.48 1.34
C ASP A 271 27.74 33.58 1.50
N THR A 272 28.47 33.17 0.46
CA THR A 272 29.92 33.43 0.31
C THR A 272 30.32 33.93 -1.08
N SER A 273 29.43 34.50 -1.91
CA SER A 273 29.87 35.12 -3.18
C SER A 273 28.97 36.25 -3.72
N ASP A 274 29.60 37.41 -4.00
CA ASP A 274 29.11 38.72 -4.48
C ASP A 274 28.19 38.77 -5.76
N THR A 275 27.51 37.71 -6.17
CA THR A 275 26.81 37.65 -7.48
C THR A 275 25.46 36.92 -7.54
N ALA A 276 24.84 36.61 -6.40
CA ALA A 276 23.50 36.00 -6.40
C ALA A 276 22.42 37.01 -6.87
N ASN A 277 21.74 36.70 -7.98
CA ASN A 277 20.58 37.44 -8.45
C ASN A 277 19.30 36.79 -7.89
N ILE A 278 18.64 37.48 -6.95
CA ILE A 278 17.35 37.10 -6.37
C ILE A 278 16.31 38.13 -6.83
N THR A 279 15.23 37.66 -7.43
CA THR A 279 14.17 38.53 -7.98
C THR A 279 12.82 38.02 -7.47
N GLY A 280 12.14 38.75 -6.56
CA GLY A 280 10.78 38.46 -6.00
C GLY A 280 10.70 37.53 -4.76
N GLY A 281 9.53 37.44 -4.09
CA GLY A 281 9.20 36.46 -3.01
C GLY A 281 8.74 36.99 -1.63
N TYR A 282 8.18 36.10 -0.78
CA TYR A 282 7.82 36.32 0.64
C TYR A 282 8.82 35.61 1.59
N PHE A 283 9.37 36.33 2.58
CA PHE A 283 10.35 35.80 3.55
C PHE A 283 9.86 35.89 5.00
N ALA A 284 10.16 34.88 5.81
CA ALA A 284 9.88 34.89 7.24
C ALA A 284 11.18 34.93 8.07
N ASN A 285 11.52 36.12 8.57
CA ASN A 285 11.51 36.49 10.00
C ASN A 285 12.62 37.49 10.39
N GLY A 286 12.23 38.57 11.07
CA GLY A 286 12.71 38.90 12.42
C GLY A 286 14.15 39.36 12.71
N ASP A 287 15.12 39.34 11.79
CA ASP A 287 16.46 39.89 12.08
C ASP A 287 16.98 40.82 10.98
N ALA A 288 16.70 42.11 11.17
CA ALA A 288 17.24 43.21 10.38
C ALA A 288 18.75 43.45 10.63
N THR A 289 19.53 42.41 10.93
CA THR A 289 21.00 42.49 10.99
C THR A 289 21.73 41.65 9.93
N ALA A 290 21.03 40.88 9.09
CA ALA A 290 21.62 40.30 7.87
C ALA A 290 21.75 41.31 6.71
N ASN A 291 21.95 42.60 7.02
CA ASN A 291 22.22 43.66 6.04
C ASN A 291 23.73 43.80 5.75
N THR A 292 24.41 42.67 5.57
CA THR A 292 25.72 42.60 4.93
C THR A 292 25.82 41.30 4.13
N VAL A 293 25.12 41.25 3.00
CA VAL A 293 25.75 40.68 1.80
C VAL A 293 26.88 41.65 1.48
N ALA A 294 28.12 41.24 1.76
CA ALA A 294 29.27 41.97 1.25
C ALA A 294 29.17 41.96 -0.28
N GLY A 295 28.87 43.12 -0.87
CA GLY A 295 28.86 43.31 -2.32
C GLY A 295 27.56 42.93 -3.05
N ARG A 296 26.63 43.90 -3.18
CA ARG A 296 25.62 44.02 -4.27
C ARG A 296 24.84 42.72 -4.66
N ALA A 297 23.95 42.24 -3.80
CA ALA A 297 22.74 41.57 -4.28
C ALA A 297 21.62 42.62 -4.46
N VAL A 298 21.09 42.77 -5.67
CA VAL A 298 19.95 43.68 -5.95
C VAL A 298 18.66 42.94 -5.59
N ALA A 299 18.24 42.99 -4.33
CA ALA A 299 16.90 42.57 -3.94
C ALA A 299 15.89 43.61 -4.45
N SER A 300 15.26 43.32 -5.59
CA SER A 300 14.19 44.13 -6.18
C SER A 300 12.84 43.46 -5.93
N GLY A 301 11.98 44.07 -5.10
CA GLY A 301 10.56 43.72 -4.98
C GLY A 301 10.14 42.71 -3.90
N CYS A 302 10.90 42.53 -2.82
CA CYS A 302 10.57 41.59 -1.73
C CYS A 302 9.71 42.25 -0.61
N THR A 303 8.75 41.51 -0.02
CA THR A 303 7.87 41.99 1.08
C THR A 303 8.09 41.15 2.35
N ALA A 304 8.37 41.80 3.50
CA ALA A 304 8.60 41.14 4.79
C ALA A 304 7.31 41.05 5.64
N VAL A 305 7.10 39.93 6.36
CA VAL A 305 5.99 39.72 7.30
C VAL A 305 6.55 39.41 8.70
N ASP A 306 6.11 40.16 9.71
CA ASP A 306 6.57 40.07 11.11
C ASP A 306 5.66 39.12 11.91
N ILE A 307 6.25 38.10 12.54
CA ILE A 307 5.55 37.17 13.44
C ILE A 307 6.35 37.02 14.73
N SER A 308 6.53 38.13 15.45
CA SER A 308 7.06 38.12 16.80
C SER A 308 5.94 38.44 17.79
N GLN A 309 5.33 37.41 18.42
CA GLN A 309 4.96 37.38 19.86
C GLN A 309 4.42 35.98 20.22
N GLY A 310 5.19 35.24 21.01
CA GLY A 310 4.70 34.06 21.71
C GLY A 310 5.79 33.03 22.01
N ASN A 311 6.61 33.27 23.03
CA ASN A 311 7.26 32.18 23.76
C ASN A 311 7.81 32.63 25.13
N HIS A 312 7.40 31.93 26.18
CA HIS A 312 8.21 31.69 27.38
C HIS A 312 7.69 30.44 28.09
N TYR A 313 8.43 29.33 28.03
CA TYR A 313 9.05 28.66 29.19
C TYR A 313 9.74 27.35 28.76
N GLY A 314 10.92 27.08 29.33
CA GLY A 314 11.52 25.75 29.40
C GLY A 314 12.96 25.69 28.91
N ASP A 315 13.92 25.77 29.84
CA ASP A 315 15.30 25.33 29.64
C ASP A 315 15.64 24.29 30.72
N THR A 316 16.30 23.22 30.30
CA THR A 316 16.83 22.15 31.15
C THR A 316 18.26 21.85 30.74
N ASP A 317 19.14 22.08 31.71
CA ASP A 317 20.16 21.14 32.21
C ASP A 317 21.52 21.05 31.50
N TYR A 318 22.62 21.10 32.29
CA TYR A 318 23.59 20.00 32.31
C TYR A 318 24.52 20.04 33.55
N GLN A 319 24.82 18.82 34.00
CA GLN A 319 25.39 18.36 35.27
C GLN A 319 26.90 18.58 35.49
N ASN A 320 27.35 18.55 36.77
CA ASN A 320 28.29 17.52 37.25
C ASN A 320 28.61 17.56 38.78
N GLY A 321 28.52 16.39 39.44
CA GLY A 321 29.56 15.87 40.36
C GLY A 321 29.59 16.24 41.86
N TYR A 322 29.08 15.34 42.71
CA TYR A 322 29.18 15.22 44.19
C TYR A 322 30.53 14.59 44.68
N PRO A 323 30.90 14.43 46.00
CA PRO A 323 30.47 15.07 47.27
C PRO A 323 31.54 15.25 48.42
N TYR A 324 31.10 15.79 49.57
CA TYR A 324 31.54 15.62 50.99
C TYR A 324 32.70 16.45 51.65
N ALA A 325 32.29 17.54 52.32
CA ALA A 325 32.32 17.87 53.77
C ALA A 325 33.60 18.09 54.64
N VAL A 326 33.46 19.14 55.49
CA VAL A 326 34.00 19.45 56.84
C VAL A 326 35.40 20.08 57.02
N TYR A 327 35.39 21.18 57.79
CA TYR A 327 36.48 21.97 58.37
C TYR A 327 37.51 21.16 59.19
N THR A 328 38.77 21.62 59.24
CA THR A 328 39.36 22.31 60.43
C THR A 328 40.88 22.59 60.34
N THR A 329 41.29 23.64 61.08
CA THR A 329 42.56 23.86 61.82
C THR A 329 43.74 24.66 61.25
N GLY A 330 44.20 25.61 62.09
CA GLY A 330 45.60 25.87 62.46
C GLY A 330 46.31 27.01 61.70
N SER A 331 47.26 27.77 62.24
CA SER A 331 47.86 27.93 63.57
C SER A 331 48.82 29.14 63.50
N THR A 332 49.16 29.84 64.59
CA THR A 332 50.49 29.95 65.24
C THR A 332 50.52 31.35 65.90
N SER A 333 51.22 31.72 66.98
CA SER A 333 52.13 31.13 67.99
C SER A 333 52.35 32.24 69.04
N GLY A 334 52.32 31.99 70.35
CA GLY A 334 53.57 31.92 71.13
C GLY A 334 53.71 33.02 72.22
N TYR A 335 53.51 32.61 73.47
CA TYR A 335 54.00 33.13 74.77
C TYR A 335 53.57 34.50 75.34
N GLY A 336 52.67 34.45 76.35
CA GLY A 336 52.95 35.05 77.67
C GLY A 336 51.99 36.08 78.29
N VAL A 337 50.71 35.74 78.59
CA VAL A 337 49.90 36.35 79.69
C VAL A 337 48.81 35.35 80.12
N ALA A 338 48.52 35.23 81.42
CA ALA A 338 47.33 34.55 81.92
C ALA A 338 46.06 35.28 81.44
N SER A 339 45.31 34.66 80.51
CA SER A 339 44.03 35.15 80.02
C SER A 339 42.91 34.18 80.37
N VAL A 340 42.08 34.58 81.33
CA VAL A 340 40.73 34.06 81.53
C VAL A 340 39.86 34.59 80.39
N THR A 341 39.26 33.72 79.58
CA THR A 341 38.30 34.14 78.55
C THR A 341 37.07 33.24 78.60
N VAL A 342 35.97 33.88 79.00
CA VAL A 342 34.60 33.40 78.90
C VAL A 342 34.19 33.47 77.43
N THR A 343 33.78 32.36 76.83
CA THR A 343 33.19 32.35 75.48
C THR A 343 31.73 31.91 75.59
N TYR A 344 30.82 32.75 75.14
CA TYR A 344 29.38 32.46 75.11
C TYR A 344 29.08 31.37 74.08
N GLY A 345 28.44 30.29 74.53
CA GLY A 345 27.89 29.26 73.65
C GLY A 345 26.72 29.81 72.84
N THR A 346 26.78 29.61 71.53
CA THR A 346 25.79 30.04 70.55
C THR A 346 24.48 29.27 70.71
N SER A 347 23.56 29.86 71.46
CA SER A 347 22.12 29.65 71.32
C SER A 347 21.43 30.98 71.63
N TYR A 348 20.78 31.57 70.63
CA TYR A 348 19.84 32.67 70.87
C TYR A 348 18.47 32.28 70.34
N THR A 349 17.66 31.74 71.25
CA THR A 349 16.25 32.14 71.37
C THR A 349 16.06 32.72 72.79
N PRO A 350 15.18 33.71 72.96
CA PRO A 350 15.37 34.82 73.88
C PRO A 350 15.18 34.47 75.36
N ILE A 351 16.12 34.96 76.19
CA ILE A 351 16.05 34.93 77.65
C ILE A 351 14.95 35.90 78.10
N VAL A 352 13.97 35.35 78.83
CA VAL A 352 13.04 36.11 79.67
C VAL A 352 13.75 36.37 81.00
N SER A 353 13.70 37.62 81.47
CA SER A 353 14.20 38.08 82.77
C SER A 353 13.87 37.10 83.92
N GLY A 354 14.89 36.58 84.63
CA GLY A 354 14.72 36.15 86.04
C GLY A 354 15.37 34.88 86.60
N ASN A 355 16.24 34.12 85.91
CA ASN A 355 16.76 32.85 86.47
C ASN A 355 18.30 32.72 86.56
N THR A 356 18.75 32.07 87.65
CA THR A 356 20.14 31.79 88.07
C THR A 356 20.69 30.50 87.41
N HIS A 357 21.97 30.48 87.03
CA HIS A 357 22.67 29.30 86.51
C HIS A 357 23.96 29.02 87.32
N ASN A 358 24.27 27.75 87.60
CA ASN A 358 25.50 27.28 88.25
C ASN A 358 26.54 26.86 87.21
N VAL A 359 27.82 27.23 87.40
CA VAL A 359 28.95 26.83 86.54
C VAL A 359 30.04 26.18 87.41
N GLU A 360 30.57 25.04 86.97
CA GLU A 360 31.61 24.24 87.62
C GLU A 360 32.94 24.40 86.87
N VAL A 361 34.06 24.66 87.57
CA VAL A 361 35.40 24.84 86.96
C VAL A 361 36.44 23.98 87.68
N SER A 362 37.19 23.18 86.93
CA SER A 362 38.35 22.38 87.39
C SER A 362 39.67 22.97 86.86
N TYR A 363 40.75 22.91 87.63
CA TYR A 363 42.10 23.34 87.22
C TYR A 363 43.17 22.27 87.54
N SER A 364 44.26 22.25 86.76
CA SER A 364 45.48 21.49 87.06
C SER A 364 46.70 22.25 86.51
N TYR A 365 47.82 22.26 87.26
CA TYR A 365 49.08 22.94 86.91
C TYR A 365 50.26 21.97 86.94
N LYS A 366 51.22 22.15 86.04
CA LYS A 366 52.53 21.48 86.05
C LYS A 366 53.62 22.46 85.63
N ASP A 367 54.68 22.55 86.44
CA ASP A 367 55.85 23.41 86.25
C ASP A 367 56.87 22.75 85.29
N SER A 368 57.53 23.53 84.45
CA SER A 368 58.63 23.05 83.60
C SER A 368 59.59 24.20 83.23
N ASN A 369 60.75 24.24 83.88
CA ASN A 369 62.03 24.72 83.32
C ASN A 369 63.18 24.25 84.22
N GLU A 370 64.23 23.67 83.63
CA GLU A 370 65.47 23.29 84.33
C GLU A 370 66.70 23.87 83.60
N GLU A 371 67.80 24.00 84.37
CA GLU A 371 69.16 24.50 84.10
C GLU A 371 69.46 25.92 84.65
N ALA A 372 70.40 26.15 85.58
CA ALA A 372 71.41 25.29 86.21
C ALA A 372 71.92 25.86 87.56
N VAL A 373 72.57 24.96 88.34
CA VAL A 373 73.57 25.12 89.43
C VAL A 373 73.15 24.66 90.85
N ASN A 374 73.64 23.45 91.19
CA ASN A 374 73.97 22.82 92.48
C ASN A 374 72.93 22.54 93.60
N ASP A 375 73.01 21.29 94.06
CA ASP A 375 72.43 20.57 95.23
C ASP A 375 71.04 19.90 95.14
N THR A 376 71.02 18.66 95.65
CA THR A 376 70.05 17.53 95.63
C THR A 376 68.58 17.79 96.08
N PRO A 377 67.63 16.83 95.84
CA PRO A 377 66.33 17.04 95.19
C PRO A 377 65.14 17.08 96.14
N SER A 378 63.95 17.50 95.67
CA SER A 378 62.65 17.07 96.21
C SER A 378 61.48 17.30 95.24
N ALA A 379 60.53 16.37 95.29
CA ALA A 379 59.46 16.05 94.32
C ALA A 379 58.34 17.10 94.14
N VAL A 380 57.63 17.05 92.99
CA VAL A 380 56.31 17.69 92.81
C VAL A 380 55.37 16.83 91.94
N GLY A 381 54.20 16.48 92.49
CA GLY A 381 53.04 15.88 91.81
C GLY A 381 51.85 16.87 91.66
N THR A 382 50.76 16.44 91.03
CA THR A 382 49.59 17.26 90.63
C THR A 382 48.35 16.99 91.51
N TYR A 383 47.54 18.02 91.81
CA TYR A 383 46.30 17.97 92.63
C TYR A 383 45.11 18.66 91.91
N THR A 384 43.85 18.25 92.18
CA THR A 384 42.60 18.79 91.56
C THR A 384 41.43 18.96 92.58
N GLY A 385 40.56 19.98 92.39
CA GLY A 385 39.27 20.18 93.12
C GLY A 385 38.35 21.29 92.51
N THR A 386 37.04 21.31 92.86
CA THR A 386 35.94 22.17 92.30
C THR A 386 35.21 23.07 93.34
N ALA A 387 34.63 24.22 92.92
CA ALA A 387 33.73 25.10 93.72
C ALA A 387 32.73 25.94 92.84
N THR A 388 31.62 26.47 93.41
CA THR A 388 30.50 27.16 92.69
C THR A 388 30.04 28.48 93.38
N PHE A 389 29.71 29.55 92.63
CA PHE A 389 29.12 30.82 93.13
C PHE A 389 28.10 31.47 92.13
N ALA A 390 27.23 32.38 92.57
CA ALA A 390 26.13 33.00 91.79
C ALA A 390 26.30 34.51 91.49
N ALA A 391 25.81 35.01 90.34
CA ALA A 391 25.83 36.43 89.91
C ALA A 391 24.51 36.89 89.24
N TYR A 392 24.26 38.21 89.18
CA TYR A 392 23.05 38.84 88.61
C TYR A 392 23.36 39.89 87.52
N ILE A 393 22.43 40.09 86.57
CA ILE A 393 22.55 40.94 85.37
C ILE A 393 21.51 42.08 85.38
N ASP A 394 21.90 43.32 85.11
CA ASP A 394 20.96 44.46 85.00
C ASP A 394 20.35 44.66 83.59
N GLY A 395 19.39 45.58 83.46
CA GLY A 395 18.65 45.89 82.22
C GLY A 395 19.49 46.48 81.07
N ALA A 396 20.81 46.58 81.22
CA ALA A 396 21.77 46.90 80.15
C ALA A 396 22.75 45.73 79.87
N ASN A 397 22.45 44.52 80.35
CA ASN A 397 23.23 43.28 80.15
C ASN A 397 24.66 43.32 80.73
N LYS A 398 24.88 43.96 81.88
CA LYS A 398 26.14 43.84 82.64
C LYS A 398 25.99 42.97 83.90
N ILE A 399 26.96 42.08 84.13
CA ILE A 399 27.03 41.13 85.26
C ILE A 399 28.10 41.59 86.27
N TYR A 400 27.81 41.56 87.57
CA TYR A 400 28.75 41.88 88.66
C TYR A 400 28.96 40.71 89.64
N TYR A 401 30.19 40.53 90.16
CA TYR A 401 30.59 39.54 91.19
C TYR A 401 31.29 40.24 92.38
N PRO A 402 31.10 39.81 93.65
CA PRO A 402 31.86 40.33 94.81
C PRO A 402 33.06 39.45 95.21
N GLU A 403 34.18 40.08 95.58
CA GLU A 403 35.45 39.45 96.04
C GLU A 403 35.39 38.91 97.50
N THR A 404 36.02 37.76 97.81
CA THR A 404 36.76 37.41 99.08
C THR A 404 37.32 35.96 99.14
N ASP A 405 38.47 35.78 99.82
CA ASP A 405 39.39 34.60 99.93
C ASP A 405 39.00 33.45 100.91
N VAL A 406 39.50 32.19 100.69
CA VAL A 406 39.52 31.06 101.69
C VAL A 406 40.73 30.07 101.52
N SER A 407 41.30 29.53 102.62
CA SER A 407 42.51 28.64 102.77
C SER A 407 42.29 27.33 103.60
N PHE A 408 43.20 26.29 103.55
CA PHE A 408 43.10 24.91 104.16
C PHE A 408 44.33 24.40 105.01
N ILE A 409 44.20 23.32 105.84
CA ILE A 409 45.28 22.61 106.63
C ILE A 409 45.09 21.04 106.70
N VAL A 410 46.17 20.20 106.74
CA VAL A 410 46.21 18.69 106.89
C VAL A 410 47.45 18.14 107.70
N THR A 411 47.37 16.94 108.34
CA THR A 411 48.45 16.17 109.10
C THR A 411 48.42 14.60 108.85
N ILE A 412 49.53 13.82 109.04
CA ILE A 412 49.77 12.36 108.63
C ILE A 412 50.37 11.41 109.74
N ASN A 413 50.25 10.04 109.67
CA ASN A 413 51.22 8.99 110.17
C ASN A 413 51.04 7.47 109.71
N SER A 414 52.16 6.77 109.36
CA SER A 414 52.69 5.31 109.40
C SER A 414 52.05 4.01 108.77
N ALA A 415 52.87 3.03 108.26
CA ALA A 415 52.55 1.93 107.27
C ALA A 415 52.82 0.40 107.61
N THR A 416 52.24 -0.53 106.82
CA THR A 416 52.16 -2.04 106.88
C THR A 416 52.61 -2.76 105.55
N PRO A 417 52.93 -4.09 105.50
CA PRO A 417 53.39 -4.82 104.27
C PRO A 417 52.33 -5.00 103.16
N SER A 418 52.73 -5.12 101.87
CA SER A 418 51.83 -5.19 100.69
C SER A 418 52.24 -6.22 99.60
N ILE A 419 51.24 -6.83 98.95
CA ILE A 419 51.35 -7.58 97.66
C ILE A 419 50.89 -6.64 96.54
N THR A 420 51.62 -6.57 95.42
CA THR A 420 51.16 -5.84 94.23
C THR A 420 50.93 -6.82 93.08
N ALA A 421 49.73 -6.79 92.49
CA ALA A 421 49.37 -7.59 91.33
C ALA A 421 48.79 -6.65 90.25
N THR A 422 49.18 -6.86 89.01
CA THR A 422 48.68 -6.15 87.85
C THR A 422 47.95 -7.14 86.94
N VAL A 423 46.75 -6.76 86.52
CA VAL A 423 45.91 -7.57 85.65
C VAL A 423 46.05 -7.06 84.21
N SER A 424 46.24 -7.97 83.27
CA SER A 424 46.55 -7.64 81.89
C SER A 424 45.89 -8.61 80.90
N TYR A 425 45.64 -8.09 79.69
CA TYR A 425 45.30 -8.88 78.51
C TYR A 425 46.47 -8.76 77.52
N GLY A 426 47.19 -9.86 77.30
CA GLY A 426 48.46 -9.82 76.57
C GLY A 426 49.46 -8.89 77.27
N SER A 427 49.92 -7.85 76.58
CA SER A 427 50.86 -6.84 77.11
C SER A 427 50.19 -5.58 77.68
N THR A 428 48.86 -5.47 77.63
CA THR A 428 48.12 -4.26 78.03
C THR A 428 47.50 -4.45 79.41
N GLN A 429 47.79 -3.54 80.35
CA GLN A 429 47.15 -3.54 81.67
C GLN A 429 45.68 -3.09 81.51
N THR A 430 44.74 -3.99 81.83
CA THR A 430 43.30 -3.73 81.75
C THR A 430 42.58 -4.57 82.79
N ASN A 431 41.49 -4.01 83.30
CA ASN A 431 40.57 -4.71 84.21
C ASN A 431 39.26 -5.09 83.50
N ILE A 432 39.15 -4.92 82.18
CA ILE A 432 37.97 -5.26 81.38
C ILE A 432 38.36 -6.35 80.37
N PHE A 433 37.62 -7.45 80.38
CA PHE A 433 37.82 -8.64 79.55
C PHE A 433 36.49 -9.07 78.93
N THR A 434 36.52 -9.89 77.89
CA THR A 434 35.34 -10.52 77.28
C THR A 434 35.39 -12.04 77.47
N TYR A 435 34.23 -12.68 77.58
CA TYR A 435 34.14 -14.13 77.70
C TYR A 435 34.89 -14.84 76.55
N GLY A 436 35.76 -15.80 76.90
CA GLY A 436 36.71 -16.45 75.99
C GLY A 436 38.14 -15.89 76.05
N ASP A 437 38.33 -14.70 76.61
CA ASP A 437 39.66 -14.10 76.80
C ASP A 437 40.48 -14.86 77.85
N THR A 438 41.81 -14.77 77.74
CA THR A 438 42.75 -15.27 78.74
C THR A 438 43.29 -14.11 79.58
N ILE A 439 42.96 -14.10 80.86
CA ILE A 439 43.42 -13.11 81.84
C ILE A 439 44.83 -13.48 82.27
N THR A 440 45.76 -12.51 82.25
CA THR A 440 47.13 -12.69 82.76
C THR A 440 47.36 -11.77 83.96
N ILE A 441 47.76 -12.34 85.10
CA ILE A 441 48.02 -11.60 86.35
C ILE A 441 49.48 -11.76 86.71
N SER A 442 50.18 -10.64 86.91
CA SER A 442 51.60 -10.65 87.28
C SER A 442 51.88 -9.70 88.44
N GLY A 443 52.82 -10.03 89.32
CA GLY A 443 53.05 -9.26 90.54
C GLY A 443 54.36 -9.56 91.25
N THR A 444 54.61 -8.88 92.38
CA THR A 444 55.76 -9.08 93.28
C THR A 444 55.36 -9.01 94.77
N VAL A 445 56.12 -9.67 95.65
CA VAL A 445 55.89 -9.72 97.12
C VAL A 445 57.10 -9.10 97.88
N THR A 446 56.89 -8.11 98.76
CA THR A 446 57.97 -7.37 99.49
C THR A 446 57.93 -7.48 101.03
N ALA A 447 59.10 -7.49 101.71
CA ALA A 447 59.31 -7.94 103.10
C ALA A 447 59.30 -6.86 104.22
N ALA A 448 59.05 -7.29 105.48
CA ALA A 448 59.39 -6.59 106.74
C ALA A 448 59.85 -7.61 107.83
N PRO A 449 60.77 -7.28 108.77
CA PRO A 449 61.38 -8.25 109.69
C PRO A 449 60.46 -8.69 110.84
N SER A 450 60.52 -9.97 111.20
CA SER A 450 59.65 -10.65 112.17
C SER A 450 60.11 -10.57 113.64
N THR A 451 59.17 -10.77 114.57
CA THR A 451 59.39 -11.64 115.74
C THR A 451 58.21 -12.60 115.95
N ASN A 452 58.49 -13.90 115.77
CA ASN A 452 57.83 -15.13 116.24
C ASN A 452 56.33 -15.40 116.02
N GLY A 453 56.09 -16.42 115.18
CA GLY A 453 55.26 -17.60 115.49
C GLY A 453 53.76 -17.50 115.19
N VAL A 454 53.31 -18.25 114.18
CA VAL A 454 52.18 -19.21 114.19
C VAL A 454 51.91 -19.67 112.74
N SER A 455 51.78 -20.99 112.57
CA SER A 455 51.31 -21.69 111.36
C SER A 455 49.83 -22.00 111.51
N LEU A 456 49.02 -21.90 110.45
CA LEU A 456 47.84 -22.75 110.19
C LEU A 456 47.44 -22.67 108.69
N LEU A 457 47.23 -23.84 108.08
CA LEU A 457 46.93 -24.08 106.66
C LEU A 457 45.43 -23.89 106.34
N ALA A 458 45.15 -23.10 105.30
CA ALA A 458 44.05 -23.25 104.34
C ALA A 458 44.33 -22.41 103.05
N GLU A 459 45.62 -22.20 102.78
CA GLU A 459 46.19 -21.19 101.89
C GLU A 459 47.28 -21.89 101.05
N PRO A 460 47.69 -21.37 99.86
CA PRO A 460 48.50 -22.12 98.88
C PRO A 460 49.76 -22.75 99.50
N GLU A 461 50.27 -23.83 98.89
CA GLU A 461 51.46 -24.52 99.39
C GLU A 461 52.64 -23.55 99.57
N GLN A 462 53.58 -23.88 100.45
CA GLN A 462 54.73 -23.03 100.73
C GLN A 462 55.45 -22.65 99.42
N ASN A 463 55.62 -21.35 99.16
CA ASN A 463 56.15 -20.76 97.91
C ASN A 463 55.21 -20.75 96.68
N GLN A 464 53.91 -21.02 96.83
CA GLN A 464 52.92 -20.88 95.75
C GLN A 464 52.02 -19.66 95.90
N VAL A 465 51.58 -19.16 94.75
CA VAL A 465 50.51 -18.16 94.63
C VAL A 465 49.28 -18.84 94.03
N GLY A 466 48.15 -18.69 94.70
CA GLY A 466 46.84 -19.14 94.22
C GLY A 466 45.99 -17.97 93.77
N LEU A 467 45.36 -18.10 92.60
CA LEU A 467 44.31 -17.20 92.13
C LEU A 467 42.95 -17.72 92.56
N TYR A 468 42.12 -16.87 93.15
CA TYR A 468 40.78 -17.18 93.61
C TYR A 468 39.79 -16.20 92.99
N VAL A 469 38.57 -16.67 92.75
CA VAL A 469 37.40 -15.81 92.49
C VAL A 469 36.53 -15.88 93.73
N SER A 470 35.86 -14.78 94.07
CA SER A 470 35.09 -14.46 95.29
C SER A 470 34.04 -15.46 95.82
N ARG A 471 34.05 -16.75 95.42
CA ARG A 471 33.22 -17.83 95.97
C ARG A 471 33.87 -19.21 96.15
N ASN A 472 35.17 -19.41 95.87
CA ASN A 472 35.81 -20.73 96.00
C ASN A 472 36.93 -20.74 97.05
N ASP A 473 36.93 -21.72 97.96
CA ASP A 473 38.03 -22.01 98.90
C ASP A 473 39.22 -22.73 98.21
N SER A 474 39.09 -23.04 96.92
CA SER A 474 40.14 -23.67 96.10
C SER A 474 40.58 -22.73 94.97
N PRO A 475 41.90 -22.61 94.71
CA PRO A 475 42.40 -21.70 93.68
C PRO A 475 42.01 -22.17 92.27
N ILE A 476 41.54 -21.24 91.45
CA ILE A 476 41.17 -21.44 90.04
C ILE A 476 42.39 -21.47 89.10
N ALA A 477 43.55 -21.01 89.58
CA ALA A 477 44.86 -21.19 88.95
C ALA A 477 45.96 -21.14 90.03
N LYS A 478 47.07 -21.85 89.82
CA LYS A 478 48.24 -21.84 90.72
C LYS A 478 49.52 -21.58 89.94
N ALA A 479 50.48 -20.90 90.56
CA ALA A 479 51.83 -20.70 90.04
C ALA A 479 52.85 -20.72 91.17
N ASP A 480 54.07 -21.20 90.89
CA ASP A 480 55.20 -21.14 91.82
C ASP A 480 55.86 -19.75 91.80
N VAL A 481 56.39 -19.28 92.94
CA VAL A 481 57.12 -18.00 93.05
C VAL A 481 58.62 -18.20 92.86
N THR A 482 59.25 -17.47 91.95
CA THR A 482 60.69 -17.58 91.68
C THR A 482 61.55 -16.75 92.66
N THR A 483 62.56 -17.39 93.25
CA THR A 483 63.18 -16.99 94.54
C THR A 483 64.31 -15.95 94.48
N THR A 484 64.20 -14.86 93.71
CA THR A 484 65.22 -13.78 93.80
C THR A 484 64.68 -12.35 93.84
N ASP A 485 63.49 -12.09 93.29
CA ASP A 485 62.80 -10.79 93.29
C ASP A 485 61.33 -10.85 93.72
N GLY A 486 60.80 -12.06 93.97
CA GLY A 486 59.44 -12.28 94.44
C GLY A 486 58.35 -12.21 93.35
N SER A 487 58.70 -12.35 92.07
CA SER A 487 57.74 -12.24 90.95
C SER A 487 56.92 -13.53 90.65
N PHE A 488 55.70 -13.38 90.11
CA PHE A 488 54.82 -14.47 89.64
C PHE A 488 53.98 -14.07 88.41
N ILE A 489 53.55 -15.06 87.60
CA ILE A 489 52.56 -14.90 86.51
C ILE A 489 51.50 -16.02 86.58
N LEU A 490 50.23 -15.65 86.50
CA LEU A 490 49.08 -16.55 86.43
C LEU A 490 48.29 -16.28 85.14
N GLN A 491 47.92 -17.34 84.41
CA GLN A 491 47.06 -17.23 83.23
C GLN A 491 45.77 -18.02 83.42
N TYR A 492 44.65 -17.44 83.01
CA TYR A 492 43.33 -18.04 83.20
C TYR A 492 42.42 -17.77 82.00
N ASN A 493 42.02 -18.82 81.28
CA ASN A 493 41.05 -18.72 80.19
C ASN A 493 39.62 -18.72 80.74
N THR A 494 38.88 -17.65 80.45
CA THR A 494 37.55 -17.41 81.03
C THR A 494 36.47 -18.39 80.56
N ALA A 495 36.61 -18.99 79.36
CA ALA A 495 35.68 -20.00 78.84
C ALA A 495 35.95 -21.40 79.41
N SER A 496 37.23 -21.77 79.62
CA SER A 496 37.61 -23.13 80.03
C SER A 496 37.18 -23.52 81.47
N GLN A 497 36.77 -22.54 82.28
CA GLN A 497 36.48 -22.71 83.72
C GLN A 497 35.21 -21.96 84.17
N LEU A 498 34.36 -21.53 83.21
CA LEU A 498 33.03 -20.94 83.44
C LEU A 498 33.01 -19.74 84.41
N MET A 499 33.90 -18.75 84.19
CA MET A 499 33.88 -17.53 84.99
C MET A 499 32.57 -16.74 84.76
N PRO A 500 31.84 -16.31 85.81
CA PRO A 500 30.63 -15.50 85.64
C PRO A 500 30.95 -14.15 84.98
N THR A 501 30.09 -13.70 84.07
CA THR A 501 30.15 -12.35 83.50
C THR A 501 29.72 -11.30 84.54
N GLY A 502 30.30 -10.11 84.47
CA GLY A 502 30.10 -9.02 85.42
C GLY A 502 31.35 -8.68 86.22
N SER A 503 31.18 -7.93 87.31
CA SER A 503 32.27 -7.52 88.19
C SER A 503 32.71 -8.69 89.08
N GLN A 504 33.93 -9.16 88.87
CA GLN A 504 34.53 -10.29 89.58
C GLN A 504 35.75 -9.80 90.36
N THR A 505 35.79 -10.10 91.66
CA THR A 505 37.00 -9.87 92.46
C THR A 505 37.90 -11.08 92.35
N LEU A 506 39.05 -10.86 91.73
CA LEU A 506 40.17 -11.78 91.70
C LEU A 506 41.00 -11.56 92.96
N THR A 507 41.19 -12.62 93.72
CA THR A 507 42.00 -12.61 94.92
C THR A 507 43.26 -13.42 94.66
N VAL A 508 44.42 -12.79 94.82
CA VAL A 508 45.72 -13.43 94.78
C VAL A 508 46.19 -13.64 96.20
N LYS A 509 46.38 -14.90 96.61
CA LYS A 509 46.87 -15.25 97.94
C LYS A 509 48.24 -15.90 97.86
N TYR A 510 49.10 -15.57 98.82
CA TYR A 510 50.44 -16.14 98.95
C TYR A 510 50.59 -16.96 100.25
N GLY A 511 51.09 -18.20 100.12
CA GLY A 511 51.17 -19.20 101.19
C GLY A 511 52.25 -18.95 102.26
N GLY A 512 53.11 -17.94 102.08
CA GLY A 512 54.19 -17.59 103.00
C GLY A 512 55.45 -18.45 102.85
N SER A 513 56.57 -17.97 103.40
CA SER A 513 57.87 -18.69 103.45
C SER A 513 58.74 -18.18 104.62
N SER A 514 59.88 -18.82 104.91
CA SER A 514 60.81 -18.36 105.95
C SER A 514 61.37 -16.96 105.63
N GLY A 515 60.74 -15.92 106.18
CA GLY A 515 61.07 -14.51 105.93
C GLY A 515 59.98 -13.66 105.25
N LEU A 516 58.84 -14.26 104.86
CA LEU A 516 57.68 -13.56 104.29
C LEU A 516 56.38 -14.03 104.97
N THR A 517 55.61 -13.11 105.54
CA THR A 517 54.27 -13.40 106.07
C THR A 517 53.26 -13.60 104.92
N SER A 518 52.21 -14.39 105.14
CA SER A 518 51.09 -14.52 104.20
C SER A 518 50.47 -13.15 103.91
N GLY A 519 50.05 -12.93 102.66
CA GLY A 519 49.37 -11.70 102.23
C GLY A 519 48.35 -11.98 101.15
N GLU A 520 47.44 -11.03 100.95
CA GLU A 520 46.39 -11.08 99.94
C GLU A 520 46.39 -9.76 99.15
N ALA A 521 46.24 -9.85 97.83
CA ALA A 521 45.91 -8.72 96.97
C ALA A 521 44.64 -9.04 96.20
N THR A 522 43.75 -8.06 96.11
CA THR A 522 42.52 -8.18 95.32
C THR A 522 42.56 -7.24 94.13
N ALA A 523 42.06 -7.71 93.00
CA ALA A 523 41.83 -6.91 91.81
C ALA A 523 40.41 -7.17 91.32
N THR A 524 39.65 -6.11 91.12
CA THR A 524 38.33 -6.23 90.52
C THR A 524 38.49 -6.15 89.00
N ILE A 525 37.97 -7.15 88.31
CA ILE A 525 37.83 -7.14 86.86
C ILE A 525 36.36 -7.14 86.46
N THR A 526 36.08 -6.67 85.26
CA THR A 526 34.77 -6.78 84.62
C THR A 526 34.90 -7.74 83.44
N LEU A 527 34.17 -8.85 83.49
CA LEU A 527 34.07 -9.79 82.37
C LEU A 527 32.77 -9.53 81.60
N ASN A 528 32.88 -8.92 80.42
CA ASN A 528 31.76 -8.67 79.53
C ASN A 528 31.36 -9.97 78.79
N GLN A 529 30.07 -10.09 78.46
CA GLN A 529 29.59 -11.14 77.56
C GLN A 529 30.25 -11.01 76.18
N LYS A 530 30.46 -12.15 75.51
CA LYS A 530 30.99 -12.16 74.13
C LYS A 530 29.89 -11.83 73.12
N ALA A 531 30.14 -10.84 72.27
CA ALA A 531 29.20 -10.45 71.24
C ALA A 531 29.09 -11.54 70.15
N VAL A 532 27.87 -11.94 69.80
CA VAL A 532 27.55 -12.79 68.65
C VAL A 532 26.64 -12.05 67.67
N THR A 533 26.79 -12.38 66.39
CA THR A 533 26.03 -11.75 65.31
C THR A 533 25.08 -12.77 64.69
N ALA A 534 23.79 -12.41 64.61
CA ALA A 534 22.80 -13.20 63.89
C ALA A 534 22.81 -12.86 62.39
N SER A 535 22.55 -13.85 61.55
CA SER A 535 22.42 -13.69 60.10
C SER A 535 21.35 -14.62 59.54
N LEU A 536 20.75 -14.26 58.43
CA LEU A 536 19.76 -15.09 57.73
C LEU A 536 20.43 -15.93 56.65
N SER A 537 20.03 -17.19 56.53
CA SER A 537 20.55 -18.11 55.51
C SER A 537 19.48 -19.12 55.07
N GLY A 538 19.47 -19.48 53.78
CA GLY A 538 18.47 -20.37 53.18
C GLY A 538 17.80 -19.77 51.94
N THR A 539 16.64 -20.30 51.57
CA THR A 539 15.86 -19.82 50.42
C THR A 539 15.34 -18.42 50.70
N THR A 540 15.55 -17.47 49.79
CA THR A 540 15.05 -16.10 49.90
C THR A 540 14.10 -15.72 48.76
N ALA A 541 13.61 -16.70 48.00
CA ALA A 541 12.66 -16.49 46.91
C ALA A 541 11.33 -17.21 47.17
N LYS A 542 10.21 -16.57 46.83
CA LYS A 542 8.87 -17.20 46.78
C LYS A 542 8.04 -16.67 45.61
N THR A 543 6.93 -17.35 45.31
CA THR A 543 5.88 -16.82 44.43
C THR A 543 4.88 -16.02 45.26
N TYR A 544 4.27 -15.00 44.65
CA TYR A 544 3.24 -14.18 45.28
C TYR A 544 2.09 -15.04 45.82
N ASP A 545 1.84 -14.92 47.12
CA ASP A 545 0.81 -15.64 47.88
C ASP A 545 -0.07 -14.68 48.70
N GLY A 546 0.14 -13.36 48.56
CA GLY A 546 -0.59 -12.31 49.29
C GLY A 546 -0.08 -12.05 50.72
N GLU A 547 0.94 -12.77 51.19
CA GLU A 547 1.42 -12.72 52.58
C GLU A 547 2.86 -12.16 52.67
N THR A 548 3.25 -11.63 53.84
CA THR A 548 4.62 -11.10 54.07
C THR A 548 5.57 -12.14 54.69
N ASN A 549 5.11 -13.34 54.99
CA ASN A 549 5.93 -14.42 55.54
C ASN A 549 7.14 -14.76 54.65
N ALA A 550 8.28 -15.03 55.28
CA ALA A 550 9.44 -15.57 54.59
C ALA A 550 9.16 -16.95 53.97
N PRO A 551 9.85 -17.33 52.88
CA PRO A 551 9.74 -18.66 52.30
C PRO A 551 10.15 -19.76 53.28
N THR A 552 9.53 -20.93 53.11
CA THR A 552 9.93 -22.15 53.82
C THR A 552 11.41 -22.47 53.54
N GLY A 553 12.21 -22.56 54.60
CA GLY A 553 13.64 -22.87 54.52
C GLY A 553 14.58 -21.69 54.77
N LEU A 554 14.07 -20.47 54.97
CA LEU A 554 14.88 -19.37 55.51
C LEU A 554 15.02 -19.52 57.03
N THR A 555 16.25 -19.48 57.54
CA THR A 555 16.55 -19.69 58.96
C THR A 555 17.51 -18.63 59.49
N VAL A 556 17.45 -18.38 60.80
CA VAL A 556 18.42 -17.53 61.51
C VAL A 556 19.57 -18.39 62.05
N GLY A 557 20.80 -17.95 61.77
CA GLY A 557 22.04 -18.58 62.26
C GLY A 557 22.89 -17.60 63.08
N LEU A 558 23.81 -18.13 63.89
CA LEU A 558 24.74 -17.35 64.71
C LEU A 558 26.18 -17.49 64.21
N SER A 559 26.94 -16.39 64.30
CA SER A 559 28.38 -16.36 64.14
C SER A 559 29.05 -15.77 65.40
N GLY A 560 30.25 -16.27 65.74
CA GLY A 560 31.05 -15.81 66.89
C GLY A 560 30.99 -16.70 68.15
N VAL A 561 30.18 -17.76 68.14
CA VAL A 561 30.09 -18.76 69.23
C VAL A 561 31.37 -19.61 69.24
N LEU A 562 31.95 -19.84 70.42
CA LEU A 562 33.11 -20.70 70.59
C LEU A 562 32.74 -22.17 70.34
N SER A 563 33.64 -22.93 69.70
CA SER A 563 33.34 -24.29 69.19
C SER A 563 32.97 -25.34 70.25
N ALA A 564 33.22 -25.07 71.54
CA ALA A 564 32.88 -25.96 72.64
C ALA A 564 31.55 -25.59 73.34
N ASP A 565 30.95 -24.47 72.96
CA ASP A 565 29.77 -23.92 73.63
C ASP A 565 28.48 -24.25 72.85
N THR A 566 27.40 -24.46 73.58
CA THR A 566 26.06 -24.76 73.07
C THR A 566 25.16 -23.53 73.19
N VAL A 567 25.08 -22.76 72.10
CA VAL A 567 24.21 -21.59 71.97
C VAL A 567 23.32 -21.75 70.74
N THR A 568 22.01 -21.66 70.93
CA THR A 568 21.00 -21.71 69.87
C THR A 568 20.33 -20.35 69.69
N VAL A 569 19.77 -20.12 68.50
CA VAL A 569 19.08 -18.88 68.14
C VAL A 569 17.68 -19.17 67.62
N SER A 570 16.75 -18.29 67.96
CA SER A 570 15.40 -18.25 67.39
C SER A 570 15.01 -16.80 67.10
N ALA A 571 14.16 -16.60 66.10
CA ALA A 571 13.50 -15.33 65.82
C ALA A 571 11.99 -15.49 66.04
N GLU A 572 11.31 -14.45 66.52
CA GLU A 572 9.86 -14.45 66.68
C GLU A 572 9.15 -14.37 65.32
N SER A 573 9.71 -13.60 64.39
CA SER A 573 9.19 -13.48 63.03
C SER A 573 10.31 -13.28 62.02
N ILE A 574 10.09 -13.76 60.79
CA ILE A 574 10.94 -13.50 59.62
C ILE A 574 9.99 -13.16 58.47
N THR A 575 10.01 -11.91 58.02
CA THR A 575 9.05 -11.40 57.03
C THR A 575 9.72 -10.50 56.00
N TYR A 576 9.12 -10.43 54.81
CA TYR A 576 9.36 -9.36 53.86
C TYR A 576 8.82 -8.02 54.37
N ASP A 577 9.35 -6.93 53.82
CA ASP A 577 8.87 -5.56 53.98
C ASP A 577 7.42 -5.37 53.51
N ASP A 578 7.05 -5.98 52.38
CA ASP A 578 5.69 -6.05 51.88
C ASP A 578 5.43 -7.31 51.04
N ALA A 579 4.16 -7.63 50.78
CA ALA A 579 3.76 -8.86 50.10
C ALA A 579 3.88 -8.80 48.56
N ASN A 580 4.12 -7.63 47.97
CA ASN A 580 4.09 -7.47 46.50
C ASN A 580 5.27 -8.15 45.81
N ALA A 581 5.08 -8.58 44.57
CA ALA A 581 6.17 -9.12 43.78
C ALA A 581 7.24 -8.05 43.49
N GLY A 582 8.50 -8.49 43.49
CA GLY A 582 9.66 -7.63 43.30
C GLY A 582 10.98 -8.34 43.58
N ALA A 583 12.06 -7.80 43.01
CA ALA A 583 13.42 -8.22 43.31
C ALA A 583 14.02 -7.36 44.43
N ASN A 584 15.07 -7.88 45.09
CA ASN A 584 15.82 -7.18 46.14
C ASN A 584 14.96 -6.69 47.32
N LYS A 585 13.87 -7.40 47.62
CA LYS A 585 12.98 -7.09 48.74
C LYS A 585 13.67 -7.36 50.06
N THR A 586 13.44 -6.51 51.06
CA THR A 586 14.09 -6.67 52.36
C THR A 586 13.37 -7.73 53.18
N ILE A 587 14.11 -8.73 53.67
CA ILE A 587 13.61 -9.71 54.63
C ILE A 587 14.23 -9.39 55.99
N THR A 588 13.41 -9.18 57.01
CA THR A 588 13.86 -8.86 58.36
C THR A 588 13.41 -9.94 59.34
N ALA A 589 14.35 -10.46 60.12
CA ALA A 589 14.07 -11.22 61.32
C ALA A 589 14.07 -10.29 62.54
N THR A 590 13.05 -10.39 63.38
CA THR A 590 12.90 -9.59 64.61
C THR A 590 12.66 -10.49 65.82
N GLY A 591 12.90 -9.95 67.01
CA GLY A 591 12.77 -10.70 68.26
C GLY A 591 13.80 -11.83 68.36
N ILE A 592 15.01 -11.60 67.86
CA ILE A 592 16.06 -12.62 67.90
C ILE A 592 16.50 -12.84 69.34
N THR A 593 16.43 -14.09 69.80
CA THR A 593 16.75 -14.49 71.17
C THR A 593 17.79 -15.61 71.17
N LEU A 594 18.69 -15.55 72.17
CA LEU A 594 19.68 -16.59 72.43
C LEU A 594 19.14 -17.57 73.47
N SER A 595 19.35 -18.86 73.24
CA SER A 595 18.97 -19.95 74.15
C SER A 595 20.06 -21.02 74.18
N GLY A 596 19.91 -22.01 75.07
CA GLY A 596 20.93 -23.04 75.32
C GLY A 596 21.70 -22.78 76.62
N ASP A 597 22.40 -23.82 77.08
CA ASP A 597 23.09 -23.82 78.37
C ASP A 597 24.15 -22.70 78.44
N ASP A 598 24.73 -22.36 77.29
CA ASP A 598 25.79 -21.37 77.16
C ASP A 598 25.37 -19.95 76.78
N ALA A 599 24.08 -19.70 76.51
CA ALA A 599 23.60 -18.40 76.05
C ALA A 599 23.92 -17.23 77.00
N LYS A 600 23.94 -17.47 78.33
CA LYS A 600 24.19 -16.43 79.35
C LYS A 600 25.59 -15.80 79.28
N TRP A 601 26.54 -16.42 78.58
CA TRP A 601 27.89 -15.91 78.40
C TRP A 601 28.05 -15.05 77.13
N TYR A 602 27.00 -14.97 76.31
CA TYR A 602 26.97 -14.25 75.06
C TYR A 602 25.96 -13.11 75.10
N SER A 603 26.26 -12.05 74.35
CA SER A 603 25.34 -10.95 74.09
C SER A 603 25.07 -10.89 72.60
N LEU A 604 23.81 -10.69 72.24
CA LEU A 604 23.44 -10.52 70.84
C LEU A 604 23.76 -9.08 70.41
N SER A 605 24.50 -8.92 69.31
CA SER A 605 24.89 -7.58 68.82
C SER A 605 23.72 -6.74 68.32
N SER A 606 22.64 -7.40 67.87
CA SER A 606 21.39 -6.79 67.40
C SER A 606 20.26 -7.81 67.51
N ASP A 607 19.10 -7.42 68.01
CA ASP A 607 17.88 -8.25 68.07
C ASP A 607 17.17 -8.39 66.71
N THR A 608 17.78 -7.86 65.65
CA THR A 608 17.34 -7.96 64.27
C THR A 608 18.45 -8.40 63.32
N ALA A 609 18.08 -9.10 62.27
CA ALA A 609 18.96 -9.47 61.15
C ALA A 609 18.20 -9.30 59.82
N ALA A 610 18.88 -8.80 58.79
CA ALA A 610 18.27 -8.55 57.50
C ALA A 610 19.05 -9.19 56.34
N THR A 611 18.34 -9.56 55.29
CA THR A 611 18.88 -9.97 53.98
C THR A 611 17.94 -9.49 52.88
N THR A 612 18.32 -9.65 51.62
CA THR A 612 17.42 -9.42 50.49
C THR A 612 16.91 -10.74 49.89
N GLY A 613 15.72 -10.68 49.29
CA GLY A 613 15.06 -11.78 48.60
C GLY A 613 14.22 -11.30 47.42
N SER A 614 13.42 -12.20 46.85
CA SER A 614 12.56 -11.88 45.71
C SER A 614 11.20 -12.58 45.80
N ILE A 615 10.13 -11.83 45.52
CA ILE A 615 8.79 -12.39 45.33
C ILE A 615 8.50 -12.34 43.83
N THR A 616 8.30 -13.50 43.20
CA THR A 616 7.94 -13.59 41.78
C THR A 616 6.42 -13.49 41.63
N ALA A 617 5.93 -12.75 40.64
CA ALA A 617 4.50 -12.63 40.37
C ALA A 617 3.85 -14.01 40.13
N ALA A 618 2.62 -14.18 40.60
CA ALA A 618 1.82 -15.39 40.36
C ALA A 618 1.24 -15.38 38.93
N ALA A 619 0.72 -16.51 38.44
CA ALA A 619 0.11 -16.56 37.11
C ALA A 619 -1.33 -16.02 37.12
N SER A 620 -1.70 -15.22 36.12
CA SER A 620 -3.09 -14.94 35.78
C SER A 620 -3.65 -16.01 34.82
N SER A 621 -4.98 -16.07 34.64
CA SER A 621 -5.61 -17.07 33.75
C SER A 621 -6.83 -16.54 32.99
N VAL A 622 -7.01 -17.05 31.77
CA VAL A 622 -8.25 -16.90 30.99
C VAL A 622 -9.24 -17.96 31.46
N ASP A 623 -10.42 -17.54 31.92
CA ASP A 623 -11.48 -18.45 32.39
C ASP A 623 -12.45 -18.81 31.24
N THR A 624 -12.81 -17.82 30.42
CA THR A 624 -13.61 -18.00 29.20
C THR A 624 -12.96 -17.19 28.08
N ALA A 625 -12.66 -17.82 26.95
CA ALA A 625 -12.10 -17.14 25.79
C ALA A 625 -13.17 -16.28 25.09
N PRO A 626 -12.80 -15.14 24.47
CA PRO A 626 -13.68 -14.41 23.55
C PRO A 626 -14.07 -15.30 22.36
N GLU A 627 -15.33 -15.21 21.90
CA GLU A 627 -15.82 -15.95 20.73
C GLU A 627 -16.08 -14.99 19.55
N ALA A 628 -15.76 -15.43 18.33
CA ALA A 628 -16.03 -14.67 17.11
C ALA A 628 -17.54 -14.52 16.86
N ASN A 629 -17.99 -13.33 16.48
CA ASN A 629 -19.33 -13.14 15.95
C ASN A 629 -19.38 -13.62 14.48
N THR A 630 -20.24 -14.60 14.18
CA THR A 630 -20.19 -15.33 12.89
C THR A 630 -21.18 -14.85 11.82
N SER A 631 -22.13 -13.98 12.16
CA SER A 631 -23.21 -13.54 11.26
C SER A 631 -23.10 -12.06 10.90
N LEU A 632 -21.88 -11.56 10.77
CA LEU A 632 -21.63 -10.16 10.44
C LEU A 632 -21.63 -9.98 8.92
N THR A 633 -22.45 -9.05 8.45
CA THR A 633 -22.48 -8.56 7.07
C THR A 633 -22.26 -7.06 7.11
N PHE A 634 -21.63 -6.48 6.10
CA PHE A 634 -21.36 -5.05 6.04
C PHE A 634 -22.60 -4.23 6.35
N THR A 635 -22.46 -3.31 7.31
CA THR A 635 -23.45 -2.29 7.63
C THR A 635 -22.72 -0.97 7.75
N VAL A 636 -23.43 0.15 7.60
CA VAL A 636 -22.86 1.50 7.79
C VAL A 636 -22.53 1.82 9.27
N THR A 637 -22.73 0.87 10.18
CA THR A 637 -22.53 1.00 11.62
C THR A 637 -21.48 0.00 12.10
N ALA A 638 -20.61 0.42 13.03
CA ALA A 638 -19.60 -0.46 13.59
C ALA A 638 -20.24 -1.61 14.39
N GLN A 639 -19.78 -2.85 14.15
CA GLN A 639 -20.27 -4.08 14.75
C GLN A 639 -19.20 -4.66 15.68
N ALA A 640 -19.61 -5.20 16.83
CA ALA A 640 -18.68 -5.90 17.72
C ALA A 640 -18.14 -7.16 17.04
N LEU A 641 -16.82 -7.36 17.08
CA LEU A 641 -16.16 -8.47 16.39
C LEU A 641 -16.20 -9.77 17.21
N VAL A 642 -16.14 -9.66 18.53
CA VAL A 642 -16.17 -10.80 19.45
C VAL A 642 -17.15 -10.59 20.60
N THR A 643 -17.58 -11.67 21.22
CA THR A 643 -18.17 -11.65 22.56
C THR A 643 -17.06 -11.57 23.62
N ALA A 644 -17.30 -10.88 24.74
CA ALA A 644 -16.28 -10.71 25.76
C ALA A 644 -15.95 -12.01 26.49
N GLY A 645 -14.65 -12.28 26.69
CA GLY A 645 -14.17 -13.34 27.57
C GLY A 645 -14.14 -12.92 29.04
N SER A 646 -13.70 -13.83 29.91
CA SER A 646 -13.51 -13.60 31.36
C SER A 646 -12.14 -14.08 31.84
N ALA A 647 -11.62 -13.46 32.89
CA ALA A 647 -10.29 -13.74 33.43
C ALA A 647 -10.25 -13.73 34.96
N SER A 648 -9.27 -14.44 35.52
CA SER A 648 -8.91 -14.44 36.93
C SER A 648 -7.55 -13.79 37.14
N ASN A 649 -7.43 -13.00 38.22
CA ASN A 649 -6.21 -12.29 38.61
C ASN A 649 -5.64 -11.33 37.54
N GLY A 650 -6.51 -10.70 36.76
CA GLY A 650 -6.16 -9.67 35.78
C GLY A 650 -7.40 -9.18 35.01
N THR A 651 -7.18 -8.30 34.03
CA THR A 651 -8.23 -7.73 33.17
C THR A 651 -8.12 -8.27 31.76
N MET A 652 -9.24 -8.68 31.17
CA MET A 652 -9.27 -9.07 29.75
C MET A 652 -9.10 -7.83 28.87
N VAL A 653 -8.10 -7.84 28.01
CA VAL A 653 -7.81 -6.76 27.09
C VAL A 653 -7.64 -7.27 25.66
N TYR A 654 -7.97 -6.42 24.70
CA TYR A 654 -8.10 -6.74 23.28
C TYR A 654 -7.32 -5.73 22.43
N ALA A 655 -6.79 -6.19 21.30
CA ALA A 655 -6.18 -5.36 20.27
C ALA A 655 -6.54 -5.90 18.88
N LEU A 656 -6.57 -5.02 17.88
CA LEU A 656 -6.66 -5.45 16.47
C LEU A 656 -5.25 -5.65 15.91
N GLY A 657 -5.02 -6.82 15.32
CA GLY A 657 -3.80 -7.16 14.59
C GLY A 657 -3.99 -7.10 13.08
N THR A 658 -2.86 -7.13 12.37
CA THR A 658 -2.80 -7.14 10.90
C THR A 658 -2.94 -8.55 10.33
N SER A 659 -2.56 -9.57 11.09
CA SER A 659 -2.66 -10.99 10.72
C SER A 659 -2.87 -11.89 11.95
N ALA A 660 -3.10 -13.19 11.71
CA ALA A 660 -3.20 -14.19 12.77
C ALA A 660 -1.84 -14.58 13.38
N ASP A 661 -0.74 -14.18 12.74
CA ASP A 661 0.63 -14.54 13.13
C ASP A 661 1.40 -13.36 13.73
N ASP A 662 0.98 -12.12 13.44
CA ASP A 662 1.61 -10.90 13.92
C ASP A 662 0.97 -10.42 15.23
N VAL A 663 1.55 -10.85 16.35
CA VAL A 663 1.13 -10.42 17.69
C VAL A 663 1.31 -8.90 17.83
N PRO A 664 0.25 -8.13 18.13
CA PRO A 664 0.37 -6.69 18.38
C PRO A 664 1.28 -6.42 19.58
N ALA A 665 2.24 -5.50 19.43
CA ALA A 665 3.15 -5.10 20.50
C ALA A 665 2.46 -4.24 21.56
N ASP A 666 1.60 -3.30 21.12
CA ASP A 666 0.91 -2.31 21.95
C ASP A 666 -0.60 -2.26 21.63
N ASN A 667 -1.33 -1.28 22.20
CA ASN A 667 -2.76 -0.99 21.94
C ASN A 667 -3.80 -1.99 22.50
N TYR A 668 -3.46 -2.78 23.51
CA TYR A 668 -4.45 -3.57 24.24
C TYR A 668 -5.35 -2.70 25.12
N SER A 669 -6.66 -2.89 25.02
CA SER A 669 -7.69 -2.16 25.78
C SER A 669 -8.79 -3.09 26.27
N ALA A 670 -9.48 -2.76 27.37
CA ALA A 670 -10.65 -3.51 27.84
C ALA A 670 -11.90 -3.35 26.93
N THR A 671 -11.86 -2.45 25.94
CA THR A 671 -12.95 -2.25 24.98
C THR A 671 -12.99 -3.36 23.94
N ILE A 672 -14.18 -3.92 23.69
CA ILE A 672 -14.39 -4.90 22.62
C ILE A 672 -14.13 -4.23 21.26
N PRO A 673 -13.22 -4.76 20.42
CA PRO A 673 -12.99 -4.21 19.10
C PRO A 673 -14.22 -4.29 18.20
N THR A 674 -14.42 -3.25 17.40
CA THR A 674 -15.47 -3.18 16.40
C THR A 674 -14.90 -3.10 14.99
N GLY A 675 -15.64 -3.62 14.02
CA GLY A 675 -15.35 -3.49 12.59
C GLY A 675 -16.60 -3.01 11.85
N THR A 676 -16.40 -2.23 10.80
CA THR A 676 -17.51 -1.74 9.95
C THR A 676 -17.42 -2.37 8.57
N ASN A 677 -16.24 -2.29 7.94
CA ASN A 677 -16.02 -2.74 6.57
C ASN A 677 -16.03 -4.27 6.47
N ALA A 678 -16.45 -4.79 5.32
CA ALA A 678 -16.29 -6.20 5.03
C ALA A 678 -14.79 -6.56 4.97
N GLY A 679 -14.46 -7.75 5.43
CA GLY A 679 -13.07 -8.20 5.53
C GLY A 679 -12.84 -9.13 6.70
N THR A 680 -11.59 -9.57 6.82
CA THR A 680 -11.13 -10.44 7.92
C THR A 680 -10.39 -9.60 8.95
N TYR A 681 -10.80 -9.74 10.21
CA TYR A 681 -10.25 -9.04 11.37
C TYR A 681 -9.58 -10.06 12.30
N TYR A 682 -8.44 -9.65 12.85
CA TYR A 682 -7.66 -10.47 13.78
C TYR A 682 -7.71 -9.82 15.17
N VAL A 683 -8.61 -10.33 16.02
CA VAL A 683 -8.80 -9.83 17.38
C VAL A 683 -7.87 -10.59 18.32
N TRP A 684 -6.84 -9.92 18.80
CA TRP A 684 -5.92 -10.46 19.78
C TRP A 684 -6.41 -10.15 21.18
N TYR A 685 -6.33 -11.12 22.09
CA TYR A 685 -6.68 -10.93 23.49
C TYR A 685 -5.63 -11.50 24.43
N LYS A 686 -5.50 -10.91 25.61
CA LYS A 686 -4.74 -11.44 26.74
C LYS A 686 -5.35 -11.01 28.06
N VAL A 687 -4.93 -11.64 29.14
CA VAL A 687 -5.13 -11.12 30.49
C VAL A 687 -3.96 -10.20 30.81
N GLN A 688 -4.24 -8.92 30.94
CA GLN A 688 -3.27 -7.96 31.46
C GLN A 688 -3.38 -7.92 32.98
N ALA A 689 -2.30 -8.28 33.64
CA ALA A 689 -2.19 -8.41 35.08
C ALA A 689 -1.61 -7.14 35.71
N ASP A 690 -1.28 -7.19 37.01
CA ASP A 690 -0.68 -6.10 37.77
C ASP A 690 0.76 -6.44 38.20
N GLN A 691 1.33 -5.71 39.16
CA GLN A 691 2.67 -6.01 39.68
C GLN A 691 2.77 -7.42 40.27
N ASN A 692 1.69 -7.97 40.83
CA ASN A 692 1.68 -9.20 41.62
C ASN A 692 1.33 -10.45 40.80
N TYR A 693 0.77 -10.26 39.61
CA TYR A 693 0.42 -11.33 38.68
C TYR A 693 1.09 -11.10 37.31
N SER A 694 1.41 -12.16 36.58
CA SER A 694 2.01 -12.07 35.24
C SER A 694 0.93 -12.08 34.17
N ASP A 695 1.09 -11.26 33.13
CA ASP A 695 0.25 -11.29 31.92
C ASP A 695 0.21 -12.70 31.29
N THR A 696 -0.92 -13.06 30.68
CA THR A 696 -0.96 -14.24 29.80
C THR A 696 -0.37 -13.92 28.42
N ALA A 697 0.08 -14.95 27.71
CA ALA A 697 0.43 -14.81 26.30
C ALA A 697 -0.79 -14.36 25.46
N PRO A 698 -0.63 -13.45 24.50
CA PRO A 698 -1.69 -13.09 23.56
C PRO A 698 -2.16 -14.26 22.70
N VAL A 699 -3.46 -14.31 22.42
CA VAL A 699 -4.11 -15.31 21.56
C VAL A 699 -5.00 -14.59 20.54
N CYS A 700 -5.05 -15.08 19.30
CA CYS A 700 -5.83 -14.49 18.21
C CYS A 700 -7.18 -15.19 18.00
N VAL A 701 -8.23 -14.40 17.74
CA VAL A 701 -9.54 -14.82 17.23
C VAL A 701 -9.77 -14.16 15.87
N THR A 702 -10.01 -14.96 14.84
CA THR A 702 -10.31 -14.46 13.50
C THR A 702 -11.81 -14.27 13.32
N VAL A 703 -12.21 -13.11 12.81
CA VAL A 703 -13.61 -12.71 12.61
C VAL A 703 -13.77 -12.19 11.19
N THR A 704 -14.84 -12.56 10.49
CA THR A 704 -15.12 -12.07 9.14
C THR A 704 -16.42 -11.28 9.11
N ILE A 705 -16.37 -10.08 8.54
CA ILE A 705 -17.56 -9.32 8.11
C ILE A 705 -17.74 -9.59 6.62
N ALA A 706 -18.84 -10.23 6.24
CA ALA A 706 -19.15 -10.51 4.83
C ALA A 706 -19.58 -9.23 4.09
N LYS A 707 -19.41 -9.20 2.76
CA LYS A 707 -19.95 -8.13 1.92
C LYS A 707 -21.48 -8.15 1.93
N ALA A 708 -22.11 -6.99 1.74
CA ALA A 708 -23.55 -6.86 1.60
C ALA A 708 -23.97 -6.94 0.12
N THR A 709 -25.08 -7.59 -0.19
CA THR A 709 -25.63 -7.62 -1.56
C THR A 709 -26.66 -6.51 -1.72
N PRO A 710 -26.44 -5.49 -2.58
CA PRO A 710 -27.42 -4.43 -2.81
C PRO A 710 -28.64 -4.95 -3.58
N GLU A 711 -29.81 -4.37 -3.33
CA GLU A 711 -31.07 -4.66 -4.04
C GLU A 711 -31.30 -3.61 -5.13
N LEU A 712 -30.89 -3.94 -6.36
CA LEU A 712 -30.99 -3.04 -7.51
C LEU A 712 -32.32 -3.20 -8.25
N ALA A 713 -32.88 -2.09 -8.72
CA ALA A 713 -34.04 -2.11 -9.61
C ALA A 713 -33.86 -1.12 -10.77
N LEU A 714 -33.94 -1.63 -11.99
CA LEU A 714 -33.88 -0.87 -13.24
C LEU A 714 -35.29 -0.76 -13.83
N ALA A 715 -35.70 0.45 -14.22
CA ALA A 715 -36.99 0.70 -14.85
C ALA A 715 -36.82 1.52 -16.12
N ALA A 716 -37.60 1.19 -17.16
CA ALA A 716 -37.67 1.95 -18.40
C ALA A 716 -38.94 2.81 -18.47
N SER A 717 -38.83 4.04 -18.97
CA SER A 717 -39.95 4.94 -19.22
C SER A 717 -39.82 5.65 -20.57
N PRO A 718 -40.78 5.46 -21.50
CA PRO A 718 -41.87 4.48 -21.45
C PRO A 718 -41.35 3.03 -21.56
N ALA A 719 -42.11 2.05 -21.08
CA ALA A 719 -41.77 0.62 -21.16
C ALA A 719 -42.14 -0.02 -22.52
N SER A 720 -42.88 0.71 -23.37
CA SER A 720 -43.14 0.34 -24.75
C SER A 720 -43.21 1.57 -25.66
N LEU A 721 -42.86 1.38 -26.92
CA LEU A 721 -42.87 2.40 -27.96
C LEU A 721 -43.61 1.90 -29.21
N ARG A 722 -44.28 2.81 -29.91
CA ARG A 722 -44.80 2.60 -31.26
C ARG A 722 -43.95 3.42 -32.23
N GLY A 723 -43.08 2.72 -32.94
CA GLY A 723 -42.03 3.21 -33.79
C GLY A 723 -40.82 3.80 -33.06
N ARG A 724 -39.96 4.51 -33.80
CA ARG A 724 -38.72 5.06 -33.24
C ARG A 724 -39.00 5.97 -32.04
N GLY A 725 -38.16 5.88 -31.01
CA GLY A 725 -38.33 6.68 -29.81
C GLY A 725 -37.12 6.65 -28.89
N THR A 726 -37.17 7.41 -27.81
CA THR A 726 -36.14 7.41 -26.76
C THR A 726 -36.77 6.93 -25.47
N VAL A 727 -36.08 6.04 -24.77
CA VAL A 727 -36.45 5.58 -23.42
C VAL A 727 -35.46 6.11 -22.40
N THR A 728 -35.97 6.46 -21.22
CA THR A 728 -35.16 6.76 -20.05
C THR A 728 -35.12 5.53 -19.15
N LEU A 729 -33.92 5.12 -18.76
CA LEU A 729 -33.64 4.03 -17.85
C LEU A 729 -33.24 4.63 -16.50
N THR A 730 -33.91 4.24 -15.43
CA THR A 730 -33.61 4.73 -14.07
C THR A 730 -33.21 3.57 -13.19
N LEU A 731 -32.02 3.63 -12.60
CA LEU A 731 -31.55 2.64 -11.65
C LEU A 731 -31.75 3.14 -10.21
N THR A 732 -32.29 2.29 -9.36
CA THR A 732 -32.46 2.54 -7.92
C THR A 732 -31.80 1.44 -7.10
N GLY A 733 -31.48 1.75 -5.83
CA GLY A 733 -30.85 0.80 -4.91
C GLY A 733 -29.32 0.75 -4.95
N VAL A 734 -28.68 1.68 -5.67
CA VAL A 734 -27.22 1.80 -5.69
C VAL A 734 -26.73 2.27 -4.31
N PRO A 735 -25.83 1.53 -3.65
CA PRO A 735 -25.34 1.91 -2.33
C PRO A 735 -24.42 3.14 -2.37
N GLU A 736 -24.48 3.98 -1.34
CA GLU A 736 -23.56 5.11 -1.17
C GLU A 736 -22.12 4.61 -0.97
N GLY A 737 -21.15 5.16 -1.71
CA GLY A 737 -19.73 4.84 -1.54
C GLY A 737 -18.96 4.36 -2.77
N GLY A 738 -19.57 4.43 -3.97
CA GLY A 738 -18.83 4.24 -5.21
C GLY A 738 -18.67 2.76 -5.60
N GLY A 739 -19.26 2.43 -6.73
CA GLY A 739 -18.92 1.32 -7.59
C GLY A 739 -19.39 1.71 -8.98
N SER A 740 -18.69 1.25 -10.00
CA SER A 740 -19.07 1.55 -11.37
C SER A 740 -20.41 0.90 -11.67
N VAL A 741 -21.30 1.67 -12.29
CA VAL A 741 -22.54 1.16 -12.84
C VAL A 741 -22.47 1.32 -14.35
N THR A 742 -22.65 0.20 -15.04
CA THR A 742 -22.78 0.19 -16.51
C THR A 742 -24.18 -0.26 -16.87
N VAL A 743 -24.80 0.38 -17.86
CA VAL A 743 -26.07 -0.07 -18.44
C VAL A 743 -25.83 -0.39 -19.91
N ALA A 744 -26.22 -1.59 -20.32
CA ALA A 744 -26.07 -2.07 -21.70
C ALA A 744 -27.40 -2.65 -22.21
N CYS A 745 -27.58 -2.58 -23.53
CA CYS A 745 -28.62 -3.31 -24.24
C CYS A 745 -28.08 -4.68 -24.69
N ASP A 746 -28.97 -5.64 -24.87
CA ASP A 746 -28.70 -6.90 -25.58
C ASP A 746 -28.38 -6.70 -27.07
N ASP A 747 -28.93 -5.67 -27.71
CA ASP A 747 -28.56 -5.24 -29.07
C ASP A 747 -27.35 -4.29 -29.04
N GLY A 748 -26.21 -4.75 -29.54
CA GLY A 748 -24.94 -4.01 -29.57
C GLY A 748 -24.93 -2.77 -30.48
N SER A 749 -25.94 -2.59 -31.33
CA SER A 749 -26.11 -1.37 -32.13
C SER A 749 -26.73 -0.21 -31.33
N ILE A 750 -27.39 -0.50 -30.20
CA ILE A 750 -28.06 0.50 -29.37
C ILE A 750 -27.06 1.15 -28.42
N THR A 751 -26.84 2.45 -28.60
CA THR A 751 -26.01 3.24 -27.69
C THR A 751 -26.83 3.68 -26.48
N VAL A 752 -26.35 3.34 -25.27
CA VAL A 752 -26.92 3.79 -24.00
C VAL A 752 -26.08 4.96 -23.48
N ALA A 753 -26.65 6.16 -23.48
CA ALA A 753 -25.98 7.36 -22.99
C ALA A 753 -26.26 7.56 -21.50
N ALA A 754 -25.21 7.75 -20.70
CA ALA A 754 -25.32 8.14 -19.30
C ALA A 754 -25.79 9.59 -19.19
N GLY A 755 -26.81 9.82 -18.36
CA GLY A 755 -27.26 11.15 -17.94
C GLY A 755 -26.88 11.44 -16.49
N ASP A 756 -27.38 12.56 -15.99
CA ASP A 756 -27.20 12.95 -14.59
C ASP A 756 -28.02 12.05 -13.64
N ASP A 757 -27.61 11.98 -12.37
CA ASP A 757 -28.37 11.38 -11.25
C ASP A 757 -28.81 9.90 -11.41
N GLY A 758 -28.03 9.07 -12.11
CA GLY A 758 -28.35 7.63 -12.26
C GLY A 758 -29.48 7.36 -13.24
N ALA A 759 -29.65 8.24 -14.23
CA ALA A 759 -30.48 8.02 -15.40
C ALA A 759 -29.61 7.71 -16.62
N TRP A 760 -30.10 6.83 -17.49
CA TRP A 760 -29.54 6.59 -18.82
C TRP A 760 -30.62 6.80 -19.87
N THR A 761 -30.21 7.05 -21.11
CA THR A 761 -31.13 7.18 -22.24
C THR A 761 -30.67 6.29 -23.38
N ALA A 762 -31.62 5.69 -24.08
CA ALA A 762 -31.38 4.89 -25.28
C ALA A 762 -32.38 5.27 -26.36
N SER A 763 -31.91 5.51 -27.57
CA SER A 763 -32.76 5.73 -28.74
C SER A 763 -32.96 4.40 -29.47
N LEU A 764 -34.21 3.98 -29.61
CA LEU A 764 -34.61 2.71 -30.21
C LEU A 764 -35.15 2.93 -31.64
N PRO A 765 -34.76 2.10 -32.62
CA PRO A 765 -35.16 2.23 -34.01
C PRO A 765 -36.65 1.86 -34.21
N ASN A 766 -37.21 2.22 -35.35
CA ASN A 766 -38.55 1.81 -35.76
C ASN A 766 -38.52 0.35 -36.27
N ARG A 767 -38.46 -0.62 -35.35
CA ARG A 767 -38.40 -2.05 -35.64
C ARG A 767 -39.26 -2.80 -34.62
N THR A 768 -39.94 -3.86 -35.02
CA THR A 768 -40.68 -4.70 -34.07
C THR A 768 -39.68 -5.57 -33.31
N GLN A 769 -39.39 -5.23 -32.06
CA GLN A 769 -38.36 -5.89 -31.24
C GLN A 769 -38.60 -5.65 -29.75
N THR A 770 -38.26 -6.64 -28.92
CA THR A 770 -38.06 -6.43 -27.47
C THR A 770 -36.58 -6.27 -27.16
N TYR A 771 -36.22 -5.17 -26.50
CA TYR A 771 -34.86 -4.86 -26.05
C TYR A 771 -34.73 -5.11 -24.55
N THR A 772 -33.67 -5.80 -24.13
CA THR A 772 -33.35 -6.04 -22.71
C THR A 772 -32.20 -5.16 -22.28
N PHE A 773 -32.45 -4.27 -21.32
CA PHE A 773 -31.43 -3.46 -20.70
C PHE A 773 -30.97 -4.09 -19.40
N THR A 774 -29.65 -4.17 -19.20
CA THR A 774 -29.03 -4.70 -17.98
C THR A 774 -28.13 -3.65 -17.36
N ALA A 775 -28.46 -3.24 -16.14
CA ALA A 775 -27.58 -2.50 -15.26
C ALA A 775 -26.70 -3.47 -14.48
N SER A 776 -25.40 -3.25 -14.48
CA SER A 776 -24.42 -4.02 -13.70
C SER A 776 -23.69 -3.08 -12.75
N PHE A 777 -23.73 -3.42 -11.47
CA PHE A 777 -22.90 -2.83 -10.42
C PHE A 777 -21.75 -3.79 -10.12
N ASP A 778 -20.52 -3.31 -10.28
CA ASP A 778 -19.32 -4.17 -10.19
C ASP A 778 -18.97 -4.62 -8.75
N GLY A 779 -19.69 -4.10 -7.75
CA GLY A 779 -19.34 -4.29 -6.36
C GLY A 779 -18.21 -3.35 -5.92
N ASN A 780 -17.83 -3.46 -4.65
CA ASN A 780 -16.65 -2.81 -4.08
C ASN A 780 -16.16 -3.60 -2.86
N ASP A 781 -15.33 -3.01 -2.00
CA ASP A 781 -14.80 -3.67 -0.81
C ASP A 781 -15.90 -4.14 0.16
N ASN A 782 -17.05 -3.46 0.17
CA ASN A 782 -18.13 -3.67 1.12
C ASN A 782 -19.39 -4.29 0.52
N TYR A 783 -19.58 -4.19 -0.79
CA TYR A 783 -20.76 -4.69 -1.51
C TYR A 783 -20.40 -5.71 -2.59
N ASP A 784 -21.24 -6.74 -2.73
CA ASP A 784 -21.13 -7.71 -3.82
C ASP A 784 -21.59 -7.11 -5.16
N PRO A 785 -21.09 -7.63 -6.29
CA PRO A 785 -21.60 -7.28 -7.61
C PRO A 785 -23.04 -7.74 -7.78
N THR A 786 -23.89 -6.86 -8.33
CA THR A 786 -25.31 -7.15 -8.55
C THR A 786 -25.75 -6.63 -9.91
N LYS A 787 -26.75 -7.28 -10.51
CA LYS A 787 -27.37 -6.86 -11.77
C LYS A 787 -28.87 -6.64 -11.61
N ALA A 788 -29.42 -5.74 -12.40
CA ALA A 788 -30.85 -5.55 -12.58
C ALA A 788 -31.17 -5.37 -14.06
N SER A 789 -32.33 -5.85 -14.50
CA SER A 789 -32.74 -5.78 -15.90
C SER A 789 -34.18 -5.31 -16.06
N CYS A 790 -34.46 -4.67 -17.18
CA CYS A 790 -35.81 -4.36 -17.65
C CYS A 790 -35.90 -4.55 -19.16
N THR A 791 -37.13 -4.70 -19.67
CA THR A 791 -37.38 -4.83 -21.11
C THR A 791 -38.15 -3.64 -21.66
N VAL A 792 -37.90 -3.28 -22.91
CA VAL A 792 -38.69 -2.31 -23.68
C VAL A 792 -39.17 -2.95 -24.97
N GLU A 793 -40.47 -2.94 -25.18
CA GLU A 793 -41.08 -3.44 -26.41
C GLU A 793 -41.26 -2.30 -27.42
N VAL A 794 -40.75 -2.47 -28.64
CA VAL A 794 -40.98 -1.55 -29.76
C VAL A 794 -41.80 -2.29 -30.81
N THR A 795 -42.87 -1.65 -31.27
CA THR A 795 -43.66 -2.12 -32.41
C THR A 795 -43.42 -1.21 -33.60
N TYR A 796 -43.28 -1.78 -34.80
CA TYR A 796 -43.13 -0.98 -36.02
C TYR A 796 -44.31 -0.01 -36.17
N ARG A 797 -44.03 1.18 -36.68
CA ARG A 797 -45.05 2.17 -37.01
C ARG A 797 -44.77 2.78 -38.38
N SER A 798 -45.67 2.55 -39.31
CA SER A 798 -45.70 3.25 -40.59
C SER A 798 -46.19 4.69 -40.45
N THR A 799 -45.64 5.61 -41.24
CA THR A 799 -46.17 6.97 -41.42
C THR A 799 -47.12 7.09 -42.61
N TYR A 800 -47.22 6.05 -43.44
CA TYR A 800 -48.17 5.97 -44.54
C TYR A 800 -49.56 5.71 -43.98
N VAL A 801 -50.53 6.51 -44.40
CA VAL A 801 -51.94 6.35 -44.05
C VAL A 801 -52.66 6.06 -45.37
N PRO A 802 -53.09 4.81 -45.62
CA PRO A 802 -53.85 4.50 -46.82
C PRO A 802 -55.15 5.33 -46.86
N PRO A 803 -55.71 5.59 -48.05
CA PRO A 803 -57.03 6.21 -48.17
C PRO A 803 -58.07 5.41 -47.38
N ALA A 804 -58.94 6.08 -46.63
CA ALA A 804 -59.99 5.38 -45.88
C ALA A 804 -61.02 4.78 -46.85
N HIS A 805 -61.04 3.45 -46.95
CA HIS A 805 -62.09 2.66 -47.59
C HIS A 805 -63.05 2.13 -46.50
N THR A 806 -64.36 2.10 -46.75
CA THR A 806 -65.38 1.81 -45.71
C THR A 806 -66.14 0.51 -45.91
N ASP A 807 -65.74 -0.32 -46.87
CA ASP A 807 -66.54 -1.46 -47.33
C ASP A 807 -65.78 -2.82 -47.20
N GLY A 808 -65.43 -3.22 -45.95
CA GLY A 808 -65.32 -4.62 -45.45
C GLY A 808 -64.03 -5.45 -45.74
N PRO A 809 -63.74 -6.53 -44.94
CA PRO A 809 -64.67 -7.44 -44.26
C PRO A 809 -64.64 -7.42 -42.71
N SER A 810 -65.81 -7.40 -42.06
CA SER A 810 -65.93 -7.60 -40.61
C SER A 810 -66.35 -9.02 -40.22
N THR A 811 -65.40 -9.76 -39.63
CA THR A 811 -65.46 -10.86 -38.65
C THR A 811 -66.46 -12.02 -38.84
N SER A 812 -65.86 -13.22 -38.93
CA SER A 812 -66.42 -14.55 -38.62
C SER A 812 -67.48 -15.15 -39.57
N GLY A 813 -66.99 -15.77 -40.65
CA GLY A 813 -67.68 -16.87 -41.32
C GLY A 813 -68.71 -16.49 -42.39
N SER A 814 -68.32 -16.67 -43.65
CA SER A 814 -69.16 -16.75 -44.86
C SER A 814 -69.95 -15.53 -45.34
N GLU A 815 -70.44 -14.61 -44.50
CA GLU A 815 -71.32 -13.53 -45.01
C GLU A 815 -70.57 -12.38 -45.71
N GLY A 816 -69.25 -12.20 -45.50
CA GLY A 816 -68.45 -11.14 -46.17
C GLY A 816 -67.68 -11.60 -47.42
N TRP A 817 -67.11 -12.81 -47.40
CA TRP A 817 -66.35 -13.35 -48.53
C TRP A 817 -67.25 -13.76 -49.71
N ASP A 818 -68.49 -14.15 -49.46
CA ASP A 818 -69.47 -14.43 -50.53
C ASP A 818 -69.86 -13.15 -51.29
N ASP A 819 -70.04 -12.02 -50.58
CA ASP A 819 -70.31 -10.71 -51.19
C ASP A 819 -69.11 -10.22 -52.03
N ILE A 820 -67.88 -10.41 -51.54
CA ILE A 820 -66.65 -10.10 -52.28
C ILE A 820 -66.57 -10.94 -53.56
N LYS A 821 -66.87 -12.24 -53.50
CA LYS A 821 -66.91 -13.12 -54.69
C LYS A 821 -67.97 -12.65 -55.70
N ASP A 822 -69.16 -12.25 -55.24
CA ASP A 822 -70.20 -11.71 -56.12
C ASP A 822 -69.77 -10.38 -56.79
N GLU A 823 -69.02 -9.53 -56.07
CA GLU A 823 -68.45 -8.30 -56.63
C GLU A 823 -67.37 -8.60 -57.68
N ILE A 824 -66.47 -9.55 -57.41
CA ILE A 824 -65.46 -10.04 -58.38
C ILE A 824 -66.14 -10.70 -59.59
N ALA A 825 -67.27 -11.39 -59.40
CA ALA A 825 -68.07 -11.97 -60.50
C ALA A 825 -68.73 -10.90 -61.37
N GLY A 826 -69.14 -9.77 -60.79
CA GLY A 826 -69.79 -8.66 -61.46
C GLY A 826 -68.85 -7.63 -62.09
N ALA A 827 -67.55 -7.68 -61.80
CA ALA A 827 -66.57 -6.69 -62.25
C ALA A 827 -66.37 -6.67 -63.77
N GLU A 828 -66.31 -5.47 -64.35
CA GLU A 828 -65.96 -5.26 -65.75
C GLU A 828 -64.45 -5.43 -65.97
N GLY A 829 -64.04 -5.89 -67.15
CA GLY A 829 -62.61 -6.05 -67.49
C GLY A 829 -61.84 -4.72 -67.43
N GLY A 830 -60.69 -4.73 -66.78
CA GLY A 830 -59.87 -3.58 -66.41
C GLY A 830 -60.27 -2.90 -65.09
N GLY A 831 -61.20 -3.48 -64.33
CA GLY A 831 -61.65 -2.96 -63.03
C GLY A 831 -60.67 -3.22 -61.88
N SER A 832 -60.82 -2.47 -60.79
CA SER A 832 -60.07 -2.65 -59.54
C SER A 832 -61.02 -2.72 -58.36
N ILE A 833 -60.80 -3.70 -57.47
CA ILE A 833 -61.55 -3.95 -56.24
C ILE A 833 -60.58 -3.79 -55.07
N VAL A 834 -60.98 -3.09 -54.02
CA VAL A 834 -60.19 -2.88 -52.81
C VAL A 834 -60.97 -3.42 -51.62
N ILE A 835 -60.34 -4.26 -50.82
CA ILE A 835 -60.90 -4.99 -49.67
C ILE A 835 -60.11 -4.54 -48.44
N ASP A 836 -60.76 -3.94 -47.45
CA ASP A 836 -60.16 -3.55 -46.17
C ASP A 836 -60.23 -4.73 -45.21
N MET A 837 -59.12 -5.46 -45.03
CA MET A 837 -59.09 -6.73 -44.29
C MET A 837 -59.49 -6.60 -42.80
N GLY A 838 -59.63 -5.40 -42.24
CA GLY A 838 -60.25 -5.22 -40.91
C GLY A 838 -59.50 -5.91 -39.75
N GLY A 839 -58.21 -6.17 -39.93
CA GLY A 839 -57.34 -6.90 -38.99
C GLY A 839 -57.26 -8.42 -39.22
N GLU A 840 -58.02 -8.98 -40.17
CA GLU A 840 -57.85 -10.37 -40.63
C GLU A 840 -56.65 -10.44 -41.59
N THR A 841 -56.04 -11.63 -41.73
CA THR A 841 -54.93 -11.85 -42.68
C THR A 841 -55.16 -13.04 -43.60
N GLU A 842 -56.06 -13.96 -43.23
CA GLU A 842 -56.35 -15.17 -44.00
C GLU A 842 -57.43 -14.90 -45.06
N VAL A 843 -57.11 -15.20 -46.33
CA VAL A 843 -58.02 -15.09 -47.48
C VAL A 843 -58.40 -16.50 -47.96
N PRO A 844 -59.71 -16.83 -48.05
CA PRO A 844 -60.14 -18.13 -48.54
C PRO A 844 -59.75 -18.39 -50.00
N GLY A 845 -59.33 -19.62 -50.30
CA GLY A 845 -58.93 -20.07 -51.64
C GLY A 845 -59.95 -19.78 -52.75
N GLU A 846 -61.24 -19.92 -52.43
CA GLU A 846 -62.37 -19.68 -53.34
C GLU A 846 -62.40 -18.24 -53.90
N VAL A 847 -61.83 -17.26 -53.20
CA VAL A 847 -61.74 -15.86 -53.66
C VAL A 847 -60.77 -15.76 -54.84
N PHE A 848 -59.63 -16.45 -54.75
CA PHE A 848 -58.64 -16.51 -55.83
C PHE A 848 -59.14 -17.33 -57.01
N GLU A 849 -59.87 -18.42 -56.76
CA GLU A 849 -60.54 -19.18 -57.83
C GLU A 849 -61.54 -18.32 -58.62
N GLU A 850 -62.27 -17.43 -57.95
CA GLU A 850 -63.24 -16.53 -58.60
C GLU A 850 -62.55 -15.41 -59.41
N VAL A 851 -61.36 -14.96 -59.00
CA VAL A 851 -60.59 -13.96 -59.77
C VAL A 851 -59.87 -14.59 -60.98
N ALA A 852 -59.69 -15.92 -61.00
CA ALA A 852 -58.86 -16.63 -61.95
C ALA A 852 -59.19 -16.38 -63.44
N GLY A 853 -58.21 -15.82 -64.15
CA GLY A 853 -58.23 -15.43 -65.55
C GLY A 853 -59.25 -14.34 -65.93
N LYS A 854 -59.68 -13.53 -64.96
CA LYS A 854 -60.39 -12.25 -65.19
C LYS A 854 -59.40 -11.10 -65.27
N ASP A 855 -59.71 -10.09 -66.08
CA ASP A 855 -58.90 -8.87 -66.18
C ASP A 855 -59.36 -7.90 -65.08
N VAL A 856 -59.04 -8.20 -63.82
CA VAL A 856 -59.46 -7.42 -62.64
C VAL A 856 -58.33 -7.44 -61.62
N ASP A 857 -58.01 -6.28 -61.04
CA ASP A 857 -57.07 -6.16 -59.92
C ASP A 857 -57.83 -6.20 -58.59
N VAL A 858 -57.49 -7.12 -57.70
CA VAL A 858 -58.06 -7.21 -56.35
C VAL A 858 -56.98 -6.86 -55.33
N THR A 859 -57.23 -5.84 -54.51
CA THR A 859 -56.31 -5.36 -53.47
C THR A 859 -56.83 -5.68 -52.08
N PHE A 860 -56.04 -6.35 -51.26
CA PHE A 860 -56.29 -6.66 -49.85
C PHE A 860 -55.47 -5.70 -48.98
N GLU A 861 -56.10 -4.73 -48.34
CA GLU A 861 -55.46 -3.76 -47.44
C GLU A 861 -55.36 -4.34 -46.03
N LEU A 862 -54.14 -4.39 -45.50
CA LEU A 862 -53.82 -4.85 -44.14
C LEU A 862 -53.55 -3.65 -43.22
N GLU A 863 -53.25 -3.94 -41.95
CA GLU A 863 -52.83 -2.91 -41.00
C GLU A 863 -51.49 -2.25 -41.38
N ASP A 864 -51.25 -1.07 -40.78
CA ASP A 864 -50.02 -0.27 -40.94
C ASP A 864 -49.65 0.10 -42.40
N GLY A 865 -50.62 0.04 -43.32
CA GLY A 865 -50.47 0.52 -44.69
C GLY A 865 -49.80 -0.47 -45.64
N VAL A 866 -49.74 -1.74 -45.25
CA VAL A 866 -49.36 -2.85 -46.13
C VAL A 866 -50.59 -3.29 -46.95
N SER A 867 -50.41 -3.65 -48.21
CA SER A 867 -51.48 -4.29 -48.99
C SER A 867 -50.93 -5.31 -50.00
N TRP A 868 -51.78 -6.23 -50.42
CA TRP A 868 -51.50 -7.19 -51.49
C TRP A 868 -52.42 -6.95 -52.67
N THR A 869 -51.89 -6.86 -53.89
CA THR A 869 -52.69 -6.77 -55.12
C THR A 869 -52.49 -8.01 -55.98
N VAL A 870 -53.59 -8.57 -56.49
CA VAL A 870 -53.61 -9.72 -57.39
C VAL A 870 -54.31 -9.34 -58.68
N ASN A 871 -53.66 -9.55 -59.82
CA ASN A 871 -54.32 -9.46 -61.12
C ASN A 871 -54.90 -10.82 -61.50
N GLY A 872 -56.19 -10.88 -61.83
CA GLY A 872 -56.83 -12.14 -62.17
C GLY A 872 -56.22 -12.86 -63.37
N GLN A 873 -55.57 -12.19 -64.32
CA GLN A 873 -54.91 -12.85 -65.46
C GLN A 873 -53.67 -13.66 -65.05
N ASP A 874 -53.04 -13.29 -63.94
CA ASP A 874 -51.86 -13.97 -63.42
C ASP A 874 -52.23 -15.24 -62.63
N VAL A 875 -53.51 -15.38 -62.23
CA VAL A 875 -54.04 -16.54 -61.51
C VAL A 875 -54.46 -17.66 -62.49
N PRO A 876 -53.86 -18.86 -62.42
CA PRO A 876 -54.14 -19.96 -63.35
C PRO A 876 -55.59 -20.46 -63.27
N LYS A 877 -56.27 -20.57 -64.43
CA LYS A 877 -57.64 -21.11 -64.48
C LYS A 877 -57.70 -22.57 -64.06
N GLY A 878 -58.52 -22.85 -63.05
CA GLY A 878 -58.76 -24.21 -62.53
C GLY A 878 -57.64 -24.75 -61.65
N ALA A 879 -56.78 -23.89 -61.12
CA ALA A 879 -55.90 -24.23 -60.01
C ALA A 879 -56.72 -24.37 -58.71
N ASP A 880 -56.36 -25.38 -57.90
CA ASP A 880 -56.86 -25.58 -56.54
C ASP A 880 -55.98 -24.72 -55.62
N ILE A 881 -56.45 -23.51 -55.31
CA ILE A 881 -55.72 -22.52 -54.51
C ILE A 881 -56.26 -22.69 -53.09
N GLY A 882 -55.41 -23.11 -52.15
CA GLY A 882 -55.78 -23.19 -50.74
C GLY A 882 -55.96 -21.81 -50.11
N ASP A 883 -56.39 -21.78 -48.84
CA ASP A 883 -56.44 -20.54 -48.07
C ASP A 883 -55.03 -19.96 -47.90
N LEU A 884 -54.88 -18.65 -48.10
CA LEU A 884 -53.59 -17.95 -48.04
C LEU A 884 -53.59 -16.94 -46.89
N ASP A 885 -52.57 -16.98 -46.03
CA ASP A 885 -52.35 -16.00 -44.96
C ASP A 885 -51.47 -14.86 -45.46
N LEU A 886 -52.09 -13.72 -45.76
CA LEU A 886 -51.43 -12.56 -46.33
C LEU A 886 -50.71 -11.69 -45.29
N GLY A 887 -50.67 -12.10 -44.02
CA GLY A 887 -50.05 -11.35 -42.93
C GLY A 887 -48.59 -10.99 -43.23
N VAL A 888 -48.22 -9.72 -42.99
CA VAL A 888 -46.86 -9.21 -43.21
C VAL A 888 -46.32 -8.58 -41.93
N GLY A 889 -45.30 -9.21 -41.35
CA GLY A 889 -44.50 -8.63 -40.30
C GLY A 889 -43.46 -7.68 -40.89
N MET A 890 -43.63 -6.36 -40.70
CA MET A 890 -42.66 -5.36 -41.12
C MET A 890 -41.60 -5.10 -40.04
N GLY A 891 -40.34 -4.95 -40.45
CA GLY A 891 -39.23 -4.66 -39.56
C GLY A 891 -38.97 -5.81 -38.58
N THR A 892 -38.90 -7.03 -39.10
CA THR A 892 -38.60 -8.24 -38.33
C THR A 892 -37.10 -8.44 -38.14
N ASP A 893 -36.72 -9.53 -37.47
CA ASP A 893 -35.34 -9.86 -37.14
C ASP A 893 -34.92 -11.29 -37.46
N GLY A 894 -35.70 -11.98 -38.30
CA GLY A 894 -35.45 -13.37 -38.68
C GLY A 894 -34.15 -13.58 -39.46
N ILE A 895 -33.70 -12.55 -40.19
CA ILE A 895 -32.51 -12.64 -41.04
C ILE A 895 -31.27 -12.17 -40.26
N PRO A 896 -30.21 -13.00 -40.15
CA PRO A 896 -28.97 -12.62 -39.46
C PRO A 896 -28.33 -11.36 -40.04
N VAL A 897 -27.79 -10.51 -39.14
CA VAL A 897 -27.21 -9.21 -39.52
C VAL A 897 -26.03 -9.34 -40.47
N ASP A 898 -25.22 -10.39 -40.35
CA ASP A 898 -24.06 -10.61 -41.21
C ASP A 898 -24.47 -10.95 -42.65
N VAL A 899 -25.60 -11.64 -42.82
CA VAL A 899 -26.17 -11.94 -44.13
C VAL A 899 -26.70 -10.65 -44.78
N ILE A 900 -27.39 -9.80 -44.02
CA ILE A 900 -27.86 -8.48 -44.50
C ILE A 900 -26.69 -7.57 -44.88
N ASN A 901 -25.63 -7.57 -44.08
CA ASN A 901 -24.42 -6.78 -44.36
C ASN A 901 -23.71 -7.22 -45.65
N ALA A 902 -23.98 -8.43 -46.17
CA ALA A 902 -23.40 -8.90 -47.42
C ALA A 902 -24.00 -8.24 -48.68
N VAL A 903 -25.22 -7.70 -48.60
CA VAL A 903 -25.94 -7.11 -49.74
C VAL A 903 -26.18 -5.60 -49.62
N THR A 904 -25.82 -4.96 -48.50
CA THR A 904 -26.28 -3.59 -48.21
C THR A 904 -25.29 -2.47 -48.57
N GLY A 905 -25.83 -1.50 -49.31
CA GLY A 905 -25.23 -0.22 -49.71
C GLY A 905 -26.06 0.98 -49.22
N GLU A 906 -25.34 1.96 -48.68
CA GLU A 906 -25.61 3.40 -48.48
C GLU A 906 -26.94 3.99 -47.93
N VAL A 907 -28.10 3.30 -47.78
CA VAL A 907 -29.32 3.95 -47.19
C VAL A 907 -29.99 3.18 -46.05
N GLY A 908 -30.38 1.92 -46.24
CA GLY A 908 -31.02 1.15 -45.17
C GLY A 908 -31.64 -0.18 -45.60
N THR A 909 -32.15 -0.95 -44.63
CA THR A 909 -32.79 -2.25 -44.90
C THR A 909 -34.00 -2.44 -44.00
N VAL A 910 -35.07 -3.00 -44.56
CA VAL A 910 -36.27 -3.40 -43.83
C VAL A 910 -36.48 -4.88 -44.05
N GLN A 911 -36.42 -5.68 -42.98
CA GLN A 911 -36.79 -7.09 -43.06
C GLN A 911 -38.31 -7.22 -43.07
N ILE A 912 -38.82 -8.17 -43.84
CA ILE A 912 -40.22 -8.56 -43.83
C ILE A 912 -40.32 -10.06 -43.62
N ALA A 913 -41.28 -10.49 -42.79
CA ALA A 913 -41.65 -11.90 -42.65
C ALA A 913 -43.10 -12.06 -43.07
N LEU A 914 -43.35 -13.02 -43.95
CA LEU A 914 -44.71 -13.35 -44.39
C LEU A 914 -45.27 -14.46 -43.51
N ALA A 915 -46.57 -14.40 -43.20
CA ALA A 915 -47.24 -15.35 -42.31
C ALA A 915 -47.49 -16.71 -42.99
N HIS A 916 -47.71 -16.71 -44.31
CA HIS A 916 -47.75 -17.91 -45.12
C HIS A 916 -46.34 -18.51 -45.33
N ASP A 917 -46.27 -19.78 -45.70
CA ASP A 917 -45.03 -20.49 -46.00
C ASP A 917 -45.17 -21.26 -47.33
N GLY A 918 -44.22 -21.06 -48.25
CA GLY A 918 -44.19 -21.73 -49.56
C GLY A 918 -44.81 -20.94 -50.72
N GLU A 919 -44.92 -21.61 -51.87
CA GLU A 919 -45.39 -21.02 -53.14
C GLU A 919 -46.86 -20.58 -53.08
N PHE A 920 -47.17 -19.37 -53.58
CA PHE A 920 -48.55 -18.91 -53.74
C PHE A 920 -49.25 -19.59 -54.93
N GLY A 921 -48.47 -20.05 -55.91
CA GLY A 921 -48.96 -20.63 -57.17
C GLY A 921 -49.26 -19.61 -58.26
N PHE A 922 -49.10 -18.31 -58.00
CA PHE A 922 -49.19 -17.19 -58.94
C PHE A 922 -48.42 -15.96 -58.39
N GLU A 923 -48.18 -14.94 -59.23
CA GLU A 923 -47.54 -13.70 -58.77
C GLU A 923 -48.53 -12.79 -58.02
N MET A 924 -48.08 -12.25 -56.90
CA MET A 924 -48.79 -11.25 -56.10
C MET A 924 -47.91 -10.00 -55.93
N VAL A 925 -48.55 -8.83 -55.81
CA VAL A 925 -47.85 -7.56 -55.60
C VAL A 925 -48.02 -7.11 -54.16
N LEU A 926 -46.94 -7.13 -53.38
CA LEU A 926 -46.89 -6.53 -52.04
C LEU A 926 -46.62 -5.04 -52.15
N THR A 927 -47.54 -4.22 -51.66
CA THR A 927 -47.28 -2.80 -51.41
C THR A 927 -46.82 -2.62 -49.98
N ALA A 928 -45.54 -2.26 -49.80
CA ALA A 928 -44.90 -2.08 -48.50
C ALA A 928 -44.65 -0.58 -48.21
N PRO A 929 -45.01 -0.07 -47.03
CA PRO A 929 -44.75 1.31 -46.65
C PRO A 929 -43.35 1.47 -46.04
N LEU A 930 -42.43 2.07 -46.80
CA LEU A 930 -41.03 2.28 -46.40
C LEU A 930 -40.74 3.70 -45.90
N GLY A 931 -41.72 4.61 -45.99
CA GLY A 931 -41.61 5.98 -45.47
C GLY A 931 -41.23 7.01 -46.54
N ARG A 932 -41.80 8.23 -46.42
CA ARG A 932 -41.63 9.32 -47.41
C ARG A 932 -40.21 9.82 -47.52
N GLU A 933 -39.41 9.64 -46.48
CA GLU A 933 -37.97 9.93 -46.47
C GLU A 933 -37.19 9.13 -47.52
N ASN A 934 -37.72 7.96 -47.92
CA ASN A 934 -37.12 7.06 -48.87
C ASN A 934 -37.70 7.23 -50.29
N ALA A 935 -38.58 8.21 -50.52
CA ALA A 935 -39.13 8.51 -51.83
C ALA A 935 -38.03 8.76 -52.88
N GLY A 936 -38.17 8.12 -54.04
CA GLY A 936 -37.23 8.21 -55.15
C GLY A 936 -36.02 7.29 -55.06
N TYR A 937 -35.77 6.61 -53.93
CA TYR A 937 -34.80 5.51 -53.87
C TYR A 937 -35.38 4.23 -54.50
N TRP A 938 -34.53 3.24 -54.71
CA TRP A 938 -34.92 1.88 -55.10
C TRP A 938 -35.04 1.02 -53.86
N ALA A 939 -36.10 0.22 -53.81
CA ALA A 939 -36.24 -0.89 -52.87
C ALA A 939 -35.95 -2.18 -53.63
N ASN A 940 -34.90 -2.86 -53.21
CA ASN A 940 -34.38 -4.09 -53.79
C ASN A 940 -34.78 -5.24 -52.87
N LEU A 941 -35.69 -6.09 -53.32
CA LEU A 941 -36.18 -7.22 -52.57
C LEU A 941 -35.21 -8.40 -52.71
N TYR A 942 -34.79 -8.93 -51.57
CA TYR A 942 -33.98 -10.13 -51.46
C TYR A 942 -34.72 -11.19 -50.66
N HIS A 943 -34.83 -12.38 -51.22
CA HIS A 943 -35.28 -13.58 -50.53
C HIS A 943 -34.17 -14.14 -49.65
N TYR A 944 -34.48 -14.51 -48.41
CA TYR A 944 -33.57 -15.23 -47.52
C TYR A 944 -33.80 -16.73 -47.59
N ASP A 945 -32.81 -17.45 -48.14
CA ASP A 945 -32.75 -18.91 -48.10
C ASP A 945 -32.13 -19.34 -46.76
N GLU A 946 -32.93 -19.95 -45.90
CA GLU A 946 -32.49 -20.44 -44.58
C GLU A 946 -31.52 -21.62 -44.66
N ASP A 947 -31.61 -22.45 -45.71
CA ASP A 947 -30.75 -23.64 -45.88
C ASP A 947 -29.34 -23.24 -46.35
N ASP A 948 -29.26 -22.25 -47.24
CA ASP A 948 -28.00 -21.74 -47.80
C ASP A 948 -27.44 -20.50 -47.04
N GLU A 949 -28.17 -20.02 -46.02
CA GLU A 949 -27.89 -18.80 -45.22
C GLU A 949 -27.56 -17.58 -46.10
N ARG A 950 -28.33 -17.38 -47.18
CA ARG A 950 -28.01 -16.41 -48.24
C ARG A 950 -29.21 -15.61 -48.70
N LEU A 951 -28.90 -14.41 -49.18
CA LEU A 951 -29.86 -13.53 -49.82
C LEU A 951 -29.76 -13.66 -51.35
N SER A 952 -30.87 -14.01 -51.99
CA SER A 952 -31.04 -13.98 -53.45
C SER A 952 -31.91 -12.80 -53.85
N PHE A 953 -31.48 -12.02 -54.84
CA PHE A 953 -32.30 -10.92 -55.35
C PHE A 953 -33.51 -11.45 -56.11
N GLU A 954 -34.67 -10.86 -55.85
CA GLU A 954 -35.93 -11.22 -56.51
C GLU A 954 -36.38 -10.14 -57.49
N THR A 955 -36.49 -8.90 -57.02
CA THR A 955 -36.99 -7.78 -57.82
C THR A 955 -36.58 -6.46 -57.20
N ASP A 956 -36.63 -5.39 -58.00
CA ASP A 956 -36.51 -4.02 -57.52
C ASP A 956 -37.69 -3.15 -58.01
N ALA A 957 -38.00 -2.12 -57.23
CA ALA A 957 -38.96 -1.11 -57.62
C ALA A 957 -38.56 0.26 -57.02
N ARG A 958 -38.98 1.34 -57.69
CA ARG A 958 -38.81 2.68 -57.10
C ARG A 958 -39.84 2.92 -56.02
N ILE A 959 -39.40 3.56 -54.95
CA ILE A 959 -40.26 4.02 -53.86
C ILE A 959 -40.97 5.30 -54.32
N ASP A 960 -42.29 5.29 -54.23
CA ASP A 960 -43.16 6.39 -54.66
C ASP A 960 -43.05 7.63 -53.76
N ASP A 961 -43.58 8.76 -54.22
CA ASP A 961 -43.56 10.05 -53.50
C ASP A 961 -44.24 10.00 -52.11
N ASP A 962 -45.14 9.04 -51.92
CA ASP A 962 -45.83 8.80 -50.65
C ASP A 962 -45.08 7.86 -49.69
N GLY A 963 -43.96 7.29 -50.13
CA GLY A 963 -43.10 6.39 -49.37
C GLY A 963 -43.50 4.91 -49.45
N SER A 964 -44.44 4.53 -50.32
CA SER A 964 -44.79 3.14 -50.58
C SER A 964 -43.96 2.55 -51.73
N VAL A 965 -43.87 1.22 -51.79
CA VAL A 965 -43.30 0.50 -52.93
C VAL A 965 -44.11 -0.74 -53.23
N SER A 966 -44.33 -1.03 -54.51
CA SER A 966 -44.95 -2.27 -54.98
C SER A 966 -43.89 -3.26 -55.45
N LEU A 967 -43.80 -4.41 -54.80
CA LEU A 967 -42.85 -5.48 -55.05
C LEU A 967 -43.60 -6.75 -55.47
N ARG A 968 -43.12 -7.45 -56.49
CA ARG A 968 -43.72 -8.71 -56.96
C ARG A 968 -43.11 -9.90 -56.25
N LEU A 969 -43.95 -10.85 -55.84
CA LEU A 969 -43.56 -12.08 -55.14
C LEU A 969 -44.38 -13.26 -55.68
N SER A 970 -43.77 -14.44 -55.78
CA SER A 970 -44.46 -15.68 -56.19
C SER A 970 -44.60 -16.71 -55.06
N HIS A 971 -43.90 -16.50 -53.95
CA HIS A 971 -43.92 -17.36 -52.78
C HIS A 971 -43.83 -16.53 -51.50
N ALA A 972 -44.19 -17.14 -50.37
CA ALA A 972 -43.95 -16.61 -49.05
C ALA A 972 -42.61 -17.12 -48.50
N SER A 973 -41.87 -16.22 -47.87
CA SER A 973 -40.60 -16.50 -47.19
C SER A 973 -40.24 -15.32 -46.29
N GLN A 974 -39.03 -15.35 -45.73
CA GLN A 974 -38.38 -14.17 -45.16
C GLN A 974 -37.69 -13.37 -46.26
N TYR A 975 -37.83 -12.04 -46.22
CA TYR A 975 -37.17 -11.16 -47.18
C TYR A 975 -36.49 -9.97 -46.50
N ALA A 976 -35.50 -9.41 -47.19
CA ALA A 976 -34.90 -8.13 -46.88
C ALA A 976 -35.15 -7.15 -48.03
N ILE A 977 -35.75 -6.00 -47.73
CA ILE A 977 -35.87 -4.88 -48.66
C ILE A 977 -34.68 -3.95 -48.44
N VAL A 978 -33.72 -3.96 -49.37
CA VAL A 978 -32.54 -3.10 -49.35
C VAL A 978 -32.84 -1.81 -50.09
N ILE A 979 -32.78 -0.68 -49.38
CA ILE A 979 -33.01 0.64 -49.94
C ILE A 979 -31.67 1.19 -50.45
N ASP A 980 -31.60 1.55 -51.73
CA ASP A 980 -30.39 2.06 -52.38
C ASP A 980 -30.73 3.14 -53.43
N LYS A 981 -29.74 3.95 -53.82
CA LYS A 981 -29.81 4.93 -54.92
C LYS A 981 -29.93 4.25 -56.29
N VAL A 982 -29.49 2.99 -56.39
CA VAL A 982 -29.52 2.20 -57.62
C VAL A 982 -30.42 0.98 -57.49
N GLY A 983 -31.05 0.57 -58.59
CA GLY A 983 -31.75 -0.70 -58.68
C GLY A 983 -30.74 -1.84 -58.84
N HIS A 984 -31.01 -2.98 -58.24
CA HIS A 984 -30.08 -4.12 -58.20
C HIS A 984 -30.34 -5.14 -59.31
N ALA A 985 -31.36 -4.95 -60.15
CA ALA A 985 -31.54 -5.76 -61.36
C ALA A 985 -30.33 -5.67 -62.29
N LEU A 986 -29.94 -6.81 -62.86
CA LEU A 986 -28.79 -6.87 -63.77
C LEU A 986 -29.04 -6.00 -65.01
N PRO A 987 -28.18 -5.00 -65.29
CA PRO A 987 -28.42 -4.09 -66.40
C PRO A 987 -28.02 -4.69 -67.76
N PHE A 988 -27.45 -5.90 -67.80
CA PHE A 988 -26.80 -6.46 -68.99
C PHE A 988 -27.71 -7.38 -69.79
N ALA A 989 -27.74 -7.23 -71.12
CA ALA A 989 -28.64 -8.01 -71.98
C ALA A 989 -28.28 -9.51 -72.08
N ASP A 990 -27.05 -9.89 -71.76
CA ASP A 990 -26.51 -11.26 -71.77
C ASP A 990 -26.32 -11.85 -70.36
N ALA A 991 -26.79 -11.17 -69.32
CA ALA A 991 -26.83 -11.70 -67.95
C ALA A 991 -28.30 -11.82 -67.53
N SER A 992 -28.75 -13.05 -67.26
CA SER A 992 -30.12 -13.34 -66.86
C SER A 992 -30.21 -13.58 -65.36
N GLU A 993 -31.32 -13.17 -64.74
CA GLU A 993 -31.63 -13.46 -63.35
C GLU A 993 -31.87 -14.97 -63.14
N GLY A 994 -31.58 -15.48 -61.94
CA GLY A 994 -31.73 -16.91 -61.60
C GLY A 994 -30.62 -17.82 -62.13
N GLU A 995 -29.71 -17.33 -62.95
CA GLU A 995 -28.55 -18.10 -63.41
C GLU A 995 -27.47 -18.21 -62.32
N TRP A 996 -26.63 -19.25 -62.38
CA TRP A 996 -25.57 -19.53 -61.40
C TRP A 996 -24.55 -18.38 -61.22
N TYR A 997 -24.45 -17.48 -62.20
CA TYR A 997 -23.58 -16.31 -62.18
C TYR A 997 -24.30 -15.02 -61.81
N SER A 998 -25.63 -15.00 -61.71
CA SER A 998 -26.43 -13.78 -61.53
C SER A 998 -25.97 -12.99 -60.30
N GLU A 999 -25.92 -13.62 -59.13
CA GLU A 999 -25.43 -13.03 -57.87
C GLU A 999 -23.97 -12.54 -57.97
N PRO A 1000 -22.98 -13.34 -58.40
CA PRO A 1000 -21.61 -12.85 -58.61
C PRO A 1000 -21.45 -11.68 -59.58
N VAL A 1001 -22.17 -11.72 -60.71
CA VAL A 1001 -22.13 -10.66 -61.72
C VAL A 1001 -22.73 -9.39 -61.13
N ARG A 1002 -23.87 -9.50 -60.44
CA ARG A 1002 -24.50 -8.36 -59.76
C ARG A 1002 -23.59 -7.77 -58.70
N TRP A 1003 -23.00 -8.61 -57.85
CA TRP A 1003 -22.10 -8.16 -56.81
C TRP A 1003 -20.90 -7.41 -57.38
N THR A 1004 -20.23 -7.96 -58.41
CA THR A 1004 -19.07 -7.30 -59.02
C THR A 1004 -19.45 -6.01 -59.74
N TRP A 1005 -20.66 -5.91 -60.28
CA TRP A 1005 -21.19 -4.69 -60.90
C TRP A 1005 -21.52 -3.61 -59.87
N LEU A 1006 -22.29 -3.93 -58.82
CA LEU A 1006 -22.67 -3.00 -57.75
C LEU A 1006 -21.44 -2.42 -57.05
N HIS A 1007 -20.38 -3.24 -56.89
CA HIS A 1007 -19.12 -2.81 -56.27
C HIS A 1007 -18.15 -2.13 -57.26
N GLY A 1008 -18.55 -1.95 -58.54
CA GLY A 1008 -17.72 -1.31 -59.57
C GLY A 1008 -16.47 -2.11 -59.98
N VAL A 1009 -16.36 -3.36 -59.56
CA VAL A 1009 -15.21 -4.26 -59.81
C VAL A 1009 -15.23 -4.78 -61.25
N MET A 1010 -16.42 -5.14 -61.76
CA MET A 1010 -16.65 -5.50 -63.16
C MET A 1010 -17.86 -4.74 -63.70
N THR A 1011 -17.64 -3.85 -64.66
CA THR A 1011 -18.67 -2.90 -65.14
C THR A 1011 -19.29 -3.30 -66.49
N GLY A 1012 -19.10 -4.55 -66.94
CA GLY A 1012 -19.40 -4.95 -68.32
C GLY A 1012 -18.50 -4.28 -69.36
N TYR A 1013 -18.93 -4.26 -70.63
CA TYR A 1013 -18.22 -3.56 -71.71
C TYR A 1013 -18.67 -2.10 -71.84
N ASP A 1014 -17.70 -1.19 -71.83
CA ASP A 1014 -17.91 0.26 -71.97
C ASP A 1014 -17.91 0.70 -73.46
N ASP A 1015 -18.48 -0.14 -74.33
CA ASP A 1015 -18.57 0.09 -75.78
C ASP A 1015 -20.01 0.42 -76.25
N GLY A 1016 -20.94 0.56 -75.30
CA GLY A 1016 -22.35 0.81 -75.54
C GLY A 1016 -23.16 -0.43 -75.93
N SER A 1017 -22.57 -1.63 -75.91
CA SER A 1017 -23.28 -2.89 -76.18
C SER A 1017 -24.27 -3.30 -75.08
N ASN A 1018 -24.07 -2.77 -73.86
CA ASN A 1018 -24.80 -3.17 -72.67
C ASN A 1018 -24.67 -4.67 -72.35
N LEU A 1019 -23.51 -5.25 -72.66
CA LEU A 1019 -23.17 -6.65 -72.40
C LEU A 1019 -22.17 -6.76 -71.26
N PHE A 1020 -22.32 -7.80 -70.43
CA PHE A 1020 -21.32 -8.20 -69.46
C PHE A 1020 -20.22 -9.04 -70.09
N GLY A 1021 -20.56 -9.88 -71.08
CA GLY A 1021 -19.72 -10.90 -71.69
C GLY A 1021 -19.59 -12.15 -70.82
N THR A 1022 -20.69 -12.67 -70.26
CA THR A 1022 -20.68 -13.76 -69.26
C THR A 1022 -19.83 -14.97 -69.67
N GLU A 1023 -19.99 -15.42 -70.91
CA GLU A 1023 -19.26 -16.56 -71.50
C GLU A 1023 -17.96 -16.19 -72.23
N ASP A 1024 -17.65 -14.90 -72.36
CA ASP A 1024 -16.41 -14.46 -73.01
C ASP A 1024 -15.19 -14.80 -72.15
N ALA A 1025 -14.08 -15.12 -72.80
CA ALA A 1025 -12.81 -15.35 -72.12
C ALA A 1025 -12.30 -14.06 -71.45
N LEU A 1026 -11.93 -14.13 -70.17
CA LEU A 1026 -11.32 -13.01 -69.46
C LEU A 1026 -9.85 -12.88 -69.88
N THR A 1027 -9.47 -11.71 -70.39
CA THR A 1027 -8.07 -11.45 -70.76
C THR A 1027 -7.21 -11.06 -69.56
N ARG A 1028 -5.89 -11.19 -69.70
CA ARG A 1028 -4.92 -10.78 -68.67
C ARG A 1028 -5.02 -9.30 -68.30
N ALA A 1029 -5.21 -8.42 -69.28
CA ALA A 1029 -5.43 -7.00 -69.03
C ALA A 1029 -6.75 -6.72 -68.31
N GLN A 1030 -7.81 -7.46 -68.64
CA GLN A 1030 -9.10 -7.34 -67.95
C GLN A 1030 -8.99 -7.76 -66.48
N LEU A 1031 -8.31 -8.87 -66.16
CA LEU A 1031 -8.08 -9.24 -64.76
C LEU A 1031 -7.27 -8.18 -64.01
N ALA A 1032 -6.21 -7.64 -64.62
CA ALA A 1032 -5.43 -6.56 -64.00
C ALA A 1032 -6.30 -5.34 -63.69
N ALA A 1033 -7.15 -4.93 -64.63
CA ALA A 1033 -8.08 -3.82 -64.44
C ALA A 1033 -9.14 -4.13 -63.37
N THR A 1034 -9.66 -5.35 -63.31
CA THR A 1034 -10.61 -5.80 -62.28
C THR A 1034 -9.98 -5.72 -60.88
N LEU A 1035 -8.75 -6.22 -60.71
CA LEU A 1035 -8.04 -6.14 -59.43
C LEU A 1035 -7.69 -4.70 -59.05
N TYR A 1036 -7.29 -3.88 -60.03
CA TYR A 1036 -7.01 -2.45 -59.83
C TYR A 1036 -8.25 -1.69 -59.34
N LYS A 1037 -9.41 -1.93 -59.97
CA LYS A 1037 -10.69 -1.36 -59.53
C LYS A 1037 -11.09 -1.85 -58.14
N ALA A 1038 -10.96 -3.15 -57.87
CA ALA A 1038 -11.23 -3.72 -56.55
C ALA A 1038 -10.34 -3.13 -55.43
N ALA A 1039 -9.12 -2.70 -55.78
CA ALA A 1039 -8.21 -2.01 -54.86
C ALA A 1039 -8.50 -0.50 -54.70
N GLY A 1040 -9.58 0.01 -55.29
CA GLY A 1040 -9.93 1.44 -55.24
C GLY A 1040 -9.18 2.31 -56.25
N SER A 1041 -8.62 1.72 -57.31
CA SER A 1041 -7.83 2.42 -58.36
C SER A 1041 -6.69 3.29 -57.80
N PRO A 1042 -5.75 2.69 -57.04
CA PRO A 1042 -4.66 3.42 -56.41
C PRO A 1042 -3.75 4.10 -57.44
N ALA A 1043 -3.13 5.23 -57.09
CA ALA A 1043 -2.24 5.93 -58.00
C ALA A 1043 -1.08 5.03 -58.48
N ALA A 1044 -0.96 4.86 -59.80
CA ALA A 1044 0.07 4.06 -60.44
C ALA A 1044 0.68 4.81 -61.64
N ASP A 1045 1.98 4.63 -61.89
CA ASP A 1045 2.64 5.25 -63.05
C ASP A 1045 2.32 4.44 -64.32
N PRO A 1046 1.57 4.98 -65.30
CA PRO A 1046 1.28 4.29 -66.55
C PRO A 1046 2.55 3.95 -67.36
N ALA A 1047 3.68 4.64 -67.14
CA ALA A 1047 4.96 4.29 -67.78
C ALA A 1047 5.54 2.97 -67.29
N GLY A 1048 5.16 2.50 -66.11
CA GLY A 1048 5.62 1.20 -65.62
C GLY A 1048 5.25 0.05 -66.56
N VAL A 1049 4.16 0.17 -67.34
CA VAL A 1049 3.75 -0.86 -68.30
C VAL A 1049 4.76 -1.11 -69.42
N GLU A 1050 5.60 -0.12 -69.74
CA GLU A 1050 6.59 -0.19 -70.83
C GLU A 1050 7.75 -1.17 -70.55
N ARG A 1051 7.82 -1.73 -69.33
CA ARG A 1051 8.70 -2.87 -69.02
C ARG A 1051 8.38 -4.11 -69.86
N TYR A 1052 7.16 -4.19 -70.40
CA TYR A 1052 6.71 -5.25 -71.29
C TYR A 1052 6.66 -4.75 -72.73
N SER A 1053 7.25 -5.51 -73.64
CA SER A 1053 7.40 -5.14 -75.05
C SER A 1053 6.09 -5.02 -75.84
N ASP A 1054 5.00 -5.58 -75.31
CA ASP A 1054 3.67 -5.64 -75.92
C ASP A 1054 2.61 -4.81 -75.17
N CYS A 1055 3.05 -3.88 -74.31
CA CYS A 1055 2.17 -2.94 -73.62
C CYS A 1055 2.55 -1.49 -73.92
N ALA A 1056 1.55 -0.61 -74.03
CA ALA A 1056 1.74 0.80 -74.38
C ALA A 1056 1.29 1.73 -73.24
N TYR A 1057 2.05 2.79 -72.99
CA TYR A 1057 1.78 3.82 -71.96
C TYR A 1057 0.33 4.36 -71.97
N GLY A 1058 -0.27 4.52 -73.15
CA GLY A 1058 -1.61 5.09 -73.32
C GLY A 1058 -2.75 4.06 -73.40
N ALA A 1059 -2.46 2.77 -73.19
CA ALA A 1059 -3.50 1.74 -73.22
C ALA A 1059 -4.44 1.88 -72.01
N TRP A 1060 -5.71 1.52 -72.17
CA TRP A 1060 -6.72 1.59 -71.11
C TRP A 1060 -6.36 0.77 -69.85
N TYR A 1061 -5.50 -0.23 -70.00
CA TYR A 1061 -4.99 -1.09 -68.92
C TYR A 1061 -3.61 -0.68 -68.38
N ALA A 1062 -2.99 0.39 -68.87
CA ALA A 1062 -1.59 0.72 -68.58
C ALA A 1062 -1.32 0.88 -67.08
N GLU A 1063 -2.15 1.69 -66.39
CA GLU A 1063 -2.05 1.89 -64.94
C GLU A 1063 -2.30 0.59 -64.18
N ALA A 1064 -3.34 -0.16 -64.57
CA ALA A 1064 -3.72 -1.40 -63.90
C ALA A 1064 -2.64 -2.49 -64.01
N VAL A 1065 -2.05 -2.68 -65.20
CA VAL A 1065 -0.98 -3.65 -65.43
C VAL A 1065 0.32 -3.23 -64.74
N SER A 1066 0.63 -1.92 -64.78
CA SER A 1066 1.76 -1.34 -64.06
C SER A 1066 1.64 -1.62 -62.56
N TRP A 1067 0.50 -1.27 -61.98
CA TRP A 1067 0.17 -1.50 -60.58
C TRP A 1067 0.20 -2.97 -60.19
N ALA A 1068 -0.52 -3.84 -60.92
CA ALA A 1068 -0.61 -5.26 -60.59
C ALA A 1068 0.77 -5.95 -60.66
N THR A 1069 1.67 -5.45 -61.50
CA THR A 1069 3.05 -5.92 -61.55
C THR A 1069 3.89 -5.39 -60.39
N ASP A 1070 3.76 -4.10 -60.05
CA ASP A 1070 4.50 -3.49 -58.94
C ASP A 1070 4.13 -4.11 -57.59
N GLN A 1071 2.87 -4.54 -57.44
CA GLN A 1071 2.39 -5.28 -56.27
C GLN A 1071 2.74 -6.79 -56.31
N GLY A 1072 3.37 -7.27 -57.39
CA GLY A 1072 3.73 -8.68 -57.54
C GLY A 1072 2.53 -9.62 -57.74
N LEU A 1073 1.32 -9.10 -57.96
CA LEU A 1073 0.11 -9.89 -58.18
C LEU A 1073 0.16 -10.62 -59.53
N MET A 1074 0.58 -9.88 -60.57
CA MET A 1074 0.71 -10.40 -61.93
C MET A 1074 2.14 -10.18 -62.45
N THR A 1075 2.62 -11.10 -63.27
CA THR A 1075 3.94 -11.02 -63.91
C THR A 1075 3.80 -11.27 -65.41
N GLY A 1076 4.74 -10.78 -66.22
CA GLY A 1076 4.91 -11.23 -67.60
C GLY A 1076 5.27 -12.72 -67.70
N TYR A 1077 5.31 -13.24 -68.92
CA TYR A 1077 5.73 -14.62 -69.16
C TYR A 1077 7.24 -14.79 -68.91
N ASP A 1078 7.60 -15.79 -68.13
CA ASP A 1078 8.99 -16.19 -67.86
C ASP A 1078 9.52 -17.14 -68.96
N ASP A 1079 9.24 -16.78 -70.22
CA ASP A 1079 9.65 -17.52 -71.43
C ASP A 1079 10.79 -16.80 -72.18
N GLY A 1080 11.32 -15.71 -71.59
CA GLY A 1080 12.31 -14.84 -72.20
C GLY A 1080 11.77 -13.88 -73.27
N SER A 1081 10.46 -13.84 -73.52
CA SER A 1081 9.86 -12.95 -74.52
C SER A 1081 9.72 -11.50 -74.05
N GLY A 1082 9.77 -11.25 -72.74
CA GLY A 1082 9.56 -9.90 -72.17
C GLY A 1082 8.14 -9.36 -72.45
N ARG A 1083 7.14 -10.25 -72.55
CA ARG A 1083 5.75 -9.91 -72.86
C ARG A 1083 4.84 -10.09 -71.65
N PHE A 1084 3.84 -9.23 -71.53
CA PHE A 1084 2.72 -9.40 -70.60
C PHE A 1084 1.55 -10.16 -71.23
N ALA A 1085 1.37 -10.06 -72.55
CA ALA A 1085 0.25 -10.58 -73.33
C ALA A 1085 -1.13 -10.07 -72.84
N PRO A 1086 -1.41 -8.77 -72.93
CA PRO A 1086 -2.62 -8.15 -72.36
C PRO A 1086 -3.92 -8.75 -72.89
N ASP A 1087 -3.98 -9.12 -74.17
CA ASP A 1087 -5.18 -9.67 -74.82
C ASP A 1087 -5.28 -11.20 -74.75
N ALA A 1088 -4.29 -11.88 -74.15
CA ALA A 1088 -4.34 -13.34 -74.04
C ALA A 1088 -5.39 -13.77 -73.00
N PRO A 1089 -6.18 -14.81 -73.29
CA PRO A 1089 -7.12 -15.38 -72.33
C PRO A 1089 -6.37 -15.97 -71.13
N LEU A 1090 -6.94 -15.81 -69.94
CA LEU A 1090 -6.44 -16.41 -68.72
C LEU A 1090 -6.92 -17.85 -68.57
N THR A 1091 -6.08 -18.68 -67.95
CA THR A 1091 -6.49 -20.01 -67.48
C THR A 1091 -6.89 -19.99 -66.00
N ARG A 1092 -7.64 -21.01 -65.58
CA ARG A 1092 -8.09 -21.16 -64.18
C ARG A 1092 -6.90 -21.31 -63.21
N GLU A 1093 -5.84 -22.01 -63.59
CA GLU A 1093 -4.63 -22.14 -62.79
C GLU A 1093 -3.82 -20.83 -62.71
N GLN A 1094 -3.86 -19.99 -63.75
CA GLN A 1094 -3.29 -18.64 -63.69
C GLN A 1094 -4.07 -17.74 -62.71
N LEU A 1095 -5.41 -17.81 -62.71
CA LEU A 1095 -6.23 -17.08 -61.76
C LEU A 1095 -5.91 -17.47 -60.31
N ALA A 1096 -5.79 -18.78 -60.04
CA ALA A 1096 -5.42 -19.29 -58.73
C ALA A 1096 -4.06 -18.72 -58.26
N VAL A 1097 -3.06 -18.66 -59.14
CA VAL A 1097 -1.75 -18.06 -58.84
C VAL A 1097 -1.86 -16.58 -58.49
N VAL A 1098 -2.70 -15.82 -59.20
CA VAL A 1098 -2.87 -14.39 -58.92
C VAL A 1098 -3.48 -14.17 -57.53
N PHE A 1099 -4.54 -14.89 -57.16
CA PHE A 1099 -5.15 -14.75 -55.83
C PHE A 1099 -4.28 -15.33 -54.71
N TRP A 1100 -3.56 -16.43 -54.97
CA TRP A 1100 -2.60 -16.98 -54.01
C TRP A 1100 -1.48 -15.99 -53.70
N ARG A 1101 -0.97 -15.28 -54.71
CA ARG A 1101 0.00 -14.18 -54.52
C ARG A 1101 -0.61 -13.03 -53.75
N ALA A 1102 -1.84 -12.63 -54.07
CA ALA A 1102 -2.58 -11.60 -53.34
C ALA A 1102 -2.73 -11.95 -51.85
N ALA A 1103 -2.90 -13.25 -51.53
CA ALA A 1103 -2.98 -13.74 -50.15
C ALA A 1103 -1.62 -13.91 -49.44
N GLY A 1104 -0.51 -13.46 -50.04
CA GLY A 1104 0.83 -13.61 -49.47
C GLY A 1104 1.50 -14.97 -49.73
N SER A 1105 1.01 -15.72 -50.72
CA SER A 1105 1.52 -17.04 -51.10
C SER A 1105 1.53 -18.08 -49.97
N PRO A 1106 0.42 -18.27 -49.23
CA PRO A 1106 0.36 -19.14 -48.06
C PRO A 1106 0.59 -20.61 -48.43
N ALA A 1107 1.20 -21.36 -47.50
CA ALA A 1107 1.28 -22.81 -47.63
C ALA A 1107 -0.11 -23.43 -47.35
N ALA A 1108 -0.50 -24.41 -48.17
CA ALA A 1108 -1.75 -25.12 -48.02
C ALA A 1108 -1.57 -26.61 -48.30
N GLU A 1109 -2.43 -27.44 -47.70
CA GLU A 1109 -2.53 -28.87 -47.98
C GLU A 1109 -3.96 -29.21 -48.38
N ALA A 1110 -4.11 -29.76 -49.59
CA ALA A 1110 -5.36 -30.33 -50.10
C ALA A 1110 -5.04 -31.46 -51.07
N ASP A 1111 -5.92 -32.47 -51.11
CA ASP A 1111 -5.81 -33.59 -52.05
C ASP A 1111 -6.49 -33.25 -53.37
N LEU A 1112 -5.68 -32.86 -54.37
CA LEU A 1112 -6.18 -32.66 -55.73
C LEU A 1112 -6.65 -33.98 -56.39
N GLY A 1113 -6.36 -35.14 -55.80
CA GLY A 1113 -6.87 -36.43 -56.24
C GLY A 1113 -8.38 -36.61 -56.08
N ALA A 1114 -9.05 -35.70 -55.37
CA ALA A 1114 -10.52 -35.62 -55.32
C ALA A 1114 -11.13 -35.18 -56.67
N PHE A 1115 -10.34 -34.59 -57.58
CA PHE A 1115 -10.78 -34.15 -58.89
C PHE A 1115 -10.17 -35.03 -59.98
N LEU A 1116 -10.97 -35.33 -61.02
CA LEU A 1116 -10.61 -36.28 -62.08
C LEU A 1116 -9.32 -35.90 -62.82
N ASP A 1117 -9.09 -34.60 -62.99
CA ASP A 1117 -7.99 -33.97 -63.72
C ASP A 1117 -7.03 -33.20 -62.79
N GLY A 1118 -7.11 -33.38 -61.46
CA GLY A 1118 -6.27 -32.64 -60.52
C GLY A 1118 -4.77 -32.85 -60.74
N GLY A 1119 -4.38 -34.00 -61.31
CA GLY A 1119 -3.02 -34.31 -61.74
C GLY A 1119 -2.52 -33.56 -62.98
N GLU A 1120 -3.42 -32.90 -63.72
CA GLU A 1120 -3.09 -32.10 -64.91
C GLU A 1120 -2.67 -30.66 -64.56
N THR A 1121 -2.79 -30.27 -63.29
CA THR A 1121 -2.36 -28.96 -62.80
C THR A 1121 -0.86 -28.74 -63.07
N SER A 1122 -0.53 -27.62 -63.70
CA SER A 1122 0.87 -27.28 -63.99
C SER A 1122 1.71 -27.19 -62.72
N SER A 1123 2.95 -27.69 -62.78
CA SER A 1123 3.88 -27.69 -61.63
C SER A 1123 4.10 -26.30 -60.99
N TRP A 1124 4.07 -25.24 -61.80
CA TRP A 1124 4.24 -23.86 -61.34
C TRP A 1124 2.98 -23.28 -60.66
N ALA A 1125 1.79 -23.79 -60.99
CA ALA A 1125 0.52 -23.35 -60.41
C ALA A 1125 0.06 -24.23 -59.25
N ARG A 1126 0.62 -25.44 -59.12
CA ARG A 1126 0.17 -26.46 -58.18
C ARG A 1126 0.03 -25.99 -56.73
N PRO A 1127 0.97 -25.23 -56.12
CA PRO A 1127 0.78 -24.71 -54.77
C PRO A 1127 -0.43 -23.79 -54.64
N ALA A 1128 -0.66 -22.94 -55.64
CA ALA A 1128 -1.76 -22.00 -55.67
C ALA A 1128 -3.11 -22.67 -55.88
N VAL A 1129 -3.18 -23.70 -56.75
CA VAL A 1129 -4.40 -24.49 -56.97
C VAL A 1129 -4.75 -25.31 -55.73
N ILE A 1130 -3.75 -25.91 -55.05
CA ILE A 1130 -3.95 -26.58 -53.75
C ILE A 1130 -4.57 -25.60 -52.75
N TRP A 1131 -3.98 -24.41 -52.63
CA TRP A 1131 -4.50 -23.38 -51.73
C TRP A 1131 -5.93 -22.98 -52.11
N ALA A 1132 -6.20 -22.67 -53.38
CA ALA A 1132 -7.51 -22.22 -53.84
C ALA A 1132 -8.61 -23.29 -53.65
N VAL A 1133 -8.28 -24.58 -53.77
CA VAL A 1133 -9.20 -25.68 -53.45
C VAL A 1133 -9.41 -25.78 -51.94
N SER A 1134 -8.33 -25.71 -51.15
CA SER A 1134 -8.40 -25.81 -49.68
C SER A 1134 -9.24 -24.71 -49.04
N THR A 1135 -9.24 -23.51 -49.63
CA THR A 1135 -10.01 -22.36 -49.15
C THR A 1135 -11.42 -22.29 -49.75
N GLY A 1136 -11.82 -23.27 -50.56
CA GLY A 1136 -13.11 -23.28 -51.24
C GLY A 1136 -13.26 -22.25 -52.36
N LEU A 1137 -12.18 -21.53 -52.71
CA LEU A 1137 -12.17 -20.55 -53.81
C LEU A 1137 -12.40 -21.23 -55.17
N LEU A 1138 -11.83 -22.42 -55.37
CA LEU A 1138 -12.10 -23.31 -56.50
C LEU A 1138 -12.77 -24.60 -56.02
N LYS A 1139 -14.06 -24.78 -56.35
CA LYS A 1139 -14.87 -25.95 -55.96
C LYS A 1139 -15.01 -27.03 -57.06
N GLY A 1140 -14.36 -26.85 -58.20
CA GLY A 1140 -14.53 -27.68 -59.41
C GLY A 1140 -15.14 -26.91 -60.59
N TYR A 1141 -15.29 -27.58 -61.73
CA TYR A 1141 -15.84 -27.06 -62.98
C TYR A 1141 -17.25 -27.62 -63.21
N GLY A 1142 -18.28 -26.87 -62.84
CA GLY A 1142 -19.67 -27.36 -62.86
C GLY A 1142 -19.84 -28.65 -62.05
N ASN A 1143 -20.72 -29.54 -62.51
CA ASN A 1143 -20.99 -30.83 -61.87
C ASN A 1143 -20.17 -31.99 -62.47
N THR A 1144 -19.01 -31.71 -63.05
CA THR A 1144 -18.19 -32.69 -63.79
C THR A 1144 -17.25 -33.51 -62.91
N GLY A 1145 -16.89 -32.99 -61.73
CA GLY A 1145 -15.83 -33.56 -60.89
C GLY A 1145 -14.41 -33.20 -61.34
N GLU A 1146 -14.26 -32.27 -62.30
CA GLU A 1146 -12.98 -31.76 -62.82
C GLU A 1146 -12.67 -30.37 -62.23
N LEU A 1147 -11.39 -29.95 -62.24
CA LEU A 1147 -10.93 -28.60 -61.93
C LEU A 1147 -10.78 -27.74 -63.18
N ASP A 1148 -10.49 -28.37 -64.32
CA ASP A 1148 -10.06 -27.79 -65.59
C ASP A 1148 -8.94 -26.75 -65.41
N PRO A 1149 -7.76 -27.13 -64.86
CA PRO A 1149 -6.75 -26.15 -64.45
C PRO A 1149 -6.21 -25.33 -65.62
N ALA A 1150 -6.00 -25.95 -66.78
CA ALA A 1150 -5.53 -25.27 -67.99
C ALA A 1150 -6.66 -24.65 -68.84
N GLY A 1151 -7.92 -24.85 -68.45
CA GLY A 1151 -9.09 -24.34 -69.14
C GLY A 1151 -9.16 -22.82 -69.16
N THR A 1152 -9.71 -22.28 -70.25
CA THR A 1152 -9.96 -20.84 -70.42
C THR A 1152 -10.98 -20.37 -69.39
N LEU A 1153 -10.64 -19.31 -68.66
CA LEU A 1153 -11.52 -18.69 -67.67
C LEU A 1153 -12.50 -17.72 -68.34
N THR A 1154 -13.79 -17.89 -68.09
CA THR A 1154 -14.81 -16.92 -68.53
C THR A 1154 -14.95 -15.75 -67.55
N ARG A 1155 -15.53 -14.64 -68.01
CA ARG A 1155 -15.78 -13.47 -67.16
C ARG A 1155 -16.76 -13.78 -66.03
N ALA A 1156 -17.81 -14.57 -66.28
CA ALA A 1156 -18.73 -15.02 -65.24
C ALA A 1156 -18.02 -15.88 -64.17
N GLN A 1157 -17.15 -16.81 -64.59
CA GLN A 1157 -16.36 -17.61 -63.64
C GLN A 1157 -15.42 -16.76 -62.78
N ALA A 1158 -14.80 -15.74 -63.37
CA ALA A 1158 -13.99 -14.78 -62.62
C ALA A 1158 -14.80 -13.98 -61.61
N ALA A 1159 -16.00 -13.53 -61.99
CA ALA A 1159 -16.93 -12.85 -61.09
C ALA A 1159 -17.31 -13.76 -59.91
N THR A 1160 -17.59 -15.05 -60.14
CA THR A 1160 -17.86 -16.03 -59.08
C THR A 1160 -16.71 -16.20 -58.11
N VAL A 1161 -15.47 -16.28 -58.61
CA VAL A 1161 -14.29 -16.39 -57.74
C VAL A 1161 -14.11 -15.13 -56.89
N LEU A 1162 -14.30 -13.94 -57.47
CA LEU A 1162 -14.25 -12.67 -56.75
C LEU A 1162 -15.36 -12.55 -55.69
N TYR A 1163 -16.58 -12.94 -56.06
CA TYR A 1163 -17.73 -12.96 -55.16
C TYR A 1163 -17.46 -13.87 -53.96
N ARG A 1164 -17.03 -15.12 -54.19
CA ARG A 1164 -16.68 -16.05 -53.10
C ARG A 1164 -15.54 -15.53 -52.23
N LEU A 1165 -14.53 -14.92 -52.83
CA LEU A 1165 -13.46 -14.30 -52.04
C LEU A 1165 -14.00 -13.21 -51.09
N ALA A 1166 -15.04 -12.49 -51.52
CA ALA A 1166 -15.63 -11.41 -50.74
C ALA A 1166 -16.73 -11.85 -49.75
N THR A 1167 -17.49 -12.91 -50.07
CA THR A 1167 -18.66 -13.35 -49.29
C THR A 1167 -18.46 -14.69 -48.57
N GLU A 1168 -17.56 -15.54 -49.04
CA GLU A 1168 -17.20 -16.83 -48.41
C GLU A 1168 -15.80 -16.78 -47.75
N GLY A 1169 -15.08 -15.67 -47.88
CA GLY A 1169 -13.66 -15.55 -47.53
C GLY A 1169 -13.37 -15.10 -46.10
N ALA A 1170 -13.38 -16.04 -45.17
CA ALA A 1170 -12.46 -16.23 -44.02
C ALA A 1170 -13.18 -16.91 -42.85
N ASP A 1171 -13.41 -18.23 -42.95
CA ASP A 1171 -13.40 -19.06 -41.74
C ASP A 1171 -12.19 -18.66 -40.89
N GLU A 1172 -12.36 -18.49 -39.58
CA GLU A 1172 -11.60 -17.69 -38.59
C GLU A 1172 -10.05 -17.89 -38.52
N THR A 1173 -9.48 -18.66 -39.44
CA THR A 1173 -8.10 -19.12 -39.46
C THR A 1173 -7.10 -18.21 -40.18
N LEU A 1174 -7.53 -17.20 -40.96
CA LEU A 1174 -6.63 -16.27 -41.65
C LEU A 1174 -6.42 -14.92 -40.94
N GLY A 1175 -7.21 -14.61 -39.90
CA GLY A 1175 -7.04 -13.41 -39.06
C GLY A 1175 -6.04 -13.56 -37.91
N SER A 1176 -5.42 -14.74 -37.74
CA SER A 1176 -4.56 -15.05 -36.58
C SER A 1176 -3.11 -15.47 -36.92
N ARG A 1177 -2.58 -15.05 -38.07
CA ARG A 1177 -1.15 -15.25 -38.39
C ARG A 1177 -0.44 -13.99 -38.81
#